data_AF-A0A959FRT7-F1
#
_entry.id   AF-A0A959FRT7-F1
#
_cell.length_a   1.000
_cell.length_b   1.000
_cell.length_c   1.000
_cell.angle_alpha   90.00
_cell.angle_beta   90.00
_cell.angle_gamma   90.00
#
_symmetry.space_group_name_H-M   'P 1'
#
loop_
_entity.id
_entity.type
_entity.pdbx_description
1 polymer ?
#
loop_
_entity_poly.entity_id
_entity_poly.type
_entity_poly.pdbx_seq_one_letter_code
_entity_poly.pdbx_strand_id
1 'polypeptide(L)'
;SNISVMAEAAAIDPGHARAINQSRKDKAGIVYIDDFEGSASSIDLRQPTNQWFLASVPQNDEQNNNPFFPESRREGLVSGANRALLNWYRIDPQARGGGDGNDTYTSLVPQEEVFPNRNVQPDQLPNVQTLDLSFFPQERGPYNFDTPNGFPGFTEGVDLVSTDTLGPVKLRAPEGRWGGIMRALTINDFQTANIEFVEFWMLSPFLDDEDADLPSANAEQRQGTLYLNLGNISEDILKDSRRFFENGLPGPANENRPVDTTTWARVPVGQQITRAFDNDPETRRLQDVGLDGFDDMGETEHYQSYLSALSAINSQAAGIVANDPANDNFVFYADGRFDSSQGVRTRYRRFNNPQGNSGSNETNNQRQSGTNIPDAEDLDNDNTLNETESYFQYEIPLRVDQLDRRRVDRAQTPYITDERVDETTGRIWYRFRVPLNGPDRKAVGGIRDFRSIRFMRMYMRGFERPTILRFASLELVRNQWRRYTRSLAQPGQNEAICDGTETNFQIDAVNIEENSNKQPFNYSLPVGIQREQSLGVFQTLQNEQSLALRIDNLCDGDSKAVFKYTENDLRVYERLQMFIHAETRDSTFLGDVPDDALRLFVRLGSDFQSNYYEYEIPLKISRPDVVRGLNGNQEQYKNEVWRPENFLNFPLAILRELKQERNDLNFDAAEEFASIYVPEGTSAEHVIKVRGNPNLGFTKVMMIGVRNPRQEEDFGAVYSIELWANELRLTGLDERGGLAALGRVDMQLADLGSVTVSGNYSSIGFGALDQGVQERAREQVTGYDLATSLELGKFLPNEWGVRLPFYAQYSNTTATPEYDPYDLDIRLKDKLDAEEDAAVRDSLREQAQEIVNITTYNFTNVRKERTGAGGNVPHPWDIENFSVSYGYTETDR
;
A
#
# COMPACT_ATOMS: atom_id res chain seq x y z
N SER A 1 17.70 -63.30 -25.86
CA SER A 1 18.35 -62.31 -24.97
C SER A 1 18.72 -61.08 -25.77
N ASN A 2 18.61 -59.89 -25.19
CA ASN A 2 18.99 -58.62 -25.80
C ASN A 2 19.75 -57.79 -24.75
N ILE A 3 20.71 -56.97 -25.17
CA ILE A 3 21.41 -56.01 -24.32
C ILE A 3 21.24 -54.64 -24.98
N SER A 4 20.57 -53.73 -24.29
CA SER A 4 20.46 -52.32 -24.68
C SER A 4 21.37 -51.50 -23.79
N VAL A 5 22.11 -50.57 -24.39
CA VAL A 5 22.95 -49.61 -23.68
C VAL A 5 22.55 -48.22 -24.14
N MET A 6 22.24 -47.36 -23.18
CA MET A 6 21.94 -45.94 -23.38
C MET A 6 22.94 -45.12 -22.58
N ALA A 7 23.47 -44.07 -23.19
CA ALA A 7 24.33 -43.11 -22.54
C ALA A 7 23.99 -41.72 -23.07
N GLU A 8 23.70 -40.81 -22.16
CA GLU A 8 23.40 -39.42 -22.45
C GLU A 8 24.32 -38.53 -21.61
N ALA A 9 24.79 -37.44 -22.21
CA ALA A 9 25.51 -36.40 -21.51
C ALA A 9 25.01 -35.05 -22.02
N ALA A 10 24.79 -34.14 -21.10
CA ALA A 10 24.36 -32.78 -21.38
C ALA A 10 25.26 -31.81 -20.61
N ALA A 11 25.62 -30.72 -21.26
CA ALA A 11 26.31 -29.60 -20.64
C ALA A 11 25.49 -28.33 -20.92
N ILE A 12 25.41 -27.46 -19.92
CA ILE A 12 24.76 -26.16 -20.05
C ILE A 12 25.81 -25.08 -19.80
N ASP A 13 25.87 -24.10 -20.70
CA ASP A 13 26.68 -22.89 -20.58
C ASP A 13 25.69 -21.71 -20.51
N PRO A 14 25.33 -21.28 -19.30
CA PRO A 14 24.28 -20.29 -19.14
C PRO A 14 24.81 -18.88 -19.40
N GLY A 15 23.89 -18.01 -19.84
CA GLY A 15 24.14 -16.59 -19.97
C GLY A 15 22.87 -15.78 -19.70
N HIS A 16 23.01 -14.47 -19.63
CA HIS A 16 21.89 -13.53 -19.57
C HIS A 16 21.61 -12.85 -20.92
N ALA A 17 20.39 -12.29 -21.04
CA ALA A 17 20.04 -11.47 -22.18
C ALA A 17 20.80 -10.14 -22.14
N ARG A 18 21.45 -9.74 -23.23
CA ARG A 18 22.18 -8.44 -23.31
C ARG A 18 21.31 -7.20 -23.05
N ALA A 19 19.98 -7.35 -23.06
CA ALA A 19 19.04 -6.28 -22.74
C ALA A 19 19.15 -5.82 -21.27
N ILE A 20 19.59 -6.69 -20.36
CA ILE A 20 19.75 -6.35 -18.94
C ILE A 20 21.13 -5.76 -18.60
N ASN A 21 21.94 -5.44 -19.61
CA ASN A 21 23.25 -4.81 -19.41
C ASN A 21 23.11 -3.29 -19.51
N GLN A 22 23.73 -2.55 -18.58
CA GLN A 22 23.65 -1.08 -18.58
C GLN A 22 24.25 -0.47 -19.86
N SER A 23 25.20 -1.17 -20.47
CA SER A 23 25.89 -0.76 -21.67
C SER A 23 26.22 -1.97 -22.53
N ARG A 24 26.41 -1.78 -23.84
CA ARG A 24 26.90 -2.83 -24.74
C ARG A 24 28.29 -3.37 -24.37
N LYS A 25 29.02 -2.66 -23.49
CA LYS A 25 30.32 -3.09 -22.95
C LYS A 25 30.21 -3.82 -21.60
N ASP A 26 29.08 -3.67 -20.92
CA ASP A 26 28.80 -4.33 -19.67
C ASP A 26 28.40 -5.80 -19.93
N LYS A 27 28.87 -6.68 -19.06
CA LYS A 27 28.68 -8.13 -19.11
C LYS A 27 28.18 -8.70 -17.77
N ALA A 28 27.90 -7.86 -16.78
CA ALA A 28 27.57 -8.33 -15.44
C ALA A 28 26.10 -8.77 -15.31
N GLY A 29 25.20 -8.24 -16.17
CA GLY A 29 23.76 -8.38 -16.01
C GLY A 29 23.25 -7.64 -14.77
N ILE A 30 22.19 -6.84 -14.91
CA ILE A 30 21.59 -6.11 -13.80
C ILE A 30 20.26 -6.75 -13.43
N VAL A 31 20.07 -7.01 -12.14
CA VAL A 31 18.78 -7.43 -11.57
C VAL A 31 18.41 -6.47 -10.44
N TYR A 32 17.26 -5.82 -10.57
CA TYR A 32 16.75 -4.92 -9.55
C TYR A 32 16.15 -5.71 -8.38
N ILE A 33 16.58 -5.39 -7.17
CA ILE A 33 15.87 -5.79 -5.95
C ILE A 33 14.69 -4.83 -5.75
N ASP A 34 14.97 -3.54 -5.90
CA ASP A 34 14.01 -2.45 -5.78
C ASP A 34 14.54 -1.25 -6.58
N ASP A 35 13.80 -0.83 -7.59
CA ASP A 35 14.05 0.39 -8.35
C ASP A 35 13.49 1.63 -7.63
N PHE A 36 12.75 1.43 -6.53
CA PHE A 36 12.03 2.44 -5.77
C PHE A 36 10.88 3.14 -6.52
N GLU A 37 10.49 2.65 -7.70
CA GLU A 37 9.33 3.14 -8.46
C GLU A 37 8.02 2.89 -7.71
N GLY A 38 7.95 1.78 -6.97
CA GLY A 38 6.85 1.45 -6.09
C GLY A 38 7.04 1.91 -4.63
N SER A 39 8.07 2.72 -4.32
CA SER A 39 8.44 3.05 -2.94
C SER A 39 7.30 3.71 -2.15
N ALA A 40 6.50 4.52 -2.82
CA ALA A 40 5.23 5.05 -2.35
C ALA A 40 4.11 4.63 -3.31
N SER A 41 2.98 4.19 -2.75
CA SER A 41 1.77 3.84 -3.49
C SER A 41 0.61 4.54 -2.83
N SER A 42 -0.28 5.12 -3.63
CA SER A 42 -1.43 5.83 -3.12
C SER A 42 -2.75 5.16 -3.51
N ILE A 43 -3.77 5.35 -2.68
CA ILE A 43 -5.14 4.90 -2.90
C ILE A 43 -6.01 6.15 -2.98
N ASP A 44 -6.47 6.50 -4.18
CA ASP A 44 -7.30 7.69 -4.41
C ASP A 44 -8.68 7.52 -3.76
N LEU A 45 -9.06 8.51 -2.96
CA LEU A 45 -10.34 8.59 -2.26
C LEU A 45 -11.34 9.54 -2.94
N ARG A 46 -10.98 10.19 -4.04
CA ARG A 46 -11.91 11.06 -4.79
C ARG A 46 -12.87 10.28 -5.67
N GLN A 47 -12.47 9.07 -6.09
CA GLN A 47 -13.21 8.22 -7.01
C GLN A 47 -13.58 6.88 -6.37
N PRO A 48 -14.80 6.36 -6.63
CA PRO A 48 -15.91 7.08 -7.24
C PRO A 48 -16.55 8.06 -6.23
N THR A 49 -16.98 9.25 -6.67
CA THR A 49 -17.47 10.32 -5.75
C THR A 49 -18.77 9.95 -5.04
N ASN A 50 -19.58 9.06 -5.63
CA ASN A 50 -20.81 8.53 -5.06
C ASN A 50 -20.59 7.49 -3.95
N GLN A 51 -19.34 7.20 -3.56
CA GLN A 51 -19.05 6.44 -2.33
C GLN A 51 -18.86 7.32 -1.09
N TRP A 52 -18.99 8.63 -1.24
CA TRP A 52 -19.13 9.55 -0.12
C TRP A 52 -20.61 9.80 0.15
N PHE A 53 -20.98 9.69 1.41
CA PHE A 53 -22.33 9.84 1.93
C PHE A 53 -22.39 10.95 2.98
N LEU A 54 -23.59 11.38 3.34
CA LEU A 54 -23.79 12.31 4.45
C LEU A 54 -23.20 11.71 5.74
N ALA A 55 -22.48 12.52 6.52
CA ALA A 55 -21.92 12.03 7.77
C ALA A 55 -22.94 11.97 8.91
N SER A 56 -22.83 10.91 9.71
CA SER A 56 -23.39 10.87 11.07
C SER A 56 -22.76 11.95 11.95
N VAL A 57 -23.53 12.44 12.93
CA VAL A 57 -23.07 13.43 13.90
C VAL A 57 -21.93 12.83 14.72
N PRO A 58 -20.72 13.42 14.74
CA PRO A 58 -19.63 12.90 15.56
C PRO A 58 -20.07 12.80 17.03
N GLN A 59 -19.92 11.63 17.63
CA GLN A 59 -20.37 11.40 19.00
C GLN A 59 -19.22 11.51 20.00
N ASN A 60 -19.58 11.88 21.23
CA ASN A 60 -18.65 11.91 22.35
C ASN A 60 -18.68 10.55 23.03
N ASP A 61 -17.52 9.96 23.28
CA ASP A 61 -17.43 8.83 24.21
C ASP A 61 -17.79 9.25 25.65
N GLU A 62 -17.93 8.27 26.54
CA GLU A 62 -18.24 8.49 27.97
C GLU A 62 -17.18 9.36 28.67
N GLN A 63 -15.96 9.40 28.12
CA GLN A 63 -14.83 10.21 28.62
C GLN A 63 -14.87 11.66 28.12
N ASN A 64 -15.84 12.02 27.28
CA ASN A 64 -16.02 13.34 26.68
C ASN A 64 -14.82 13.80 25.84
N ASN A 65 -14.19 12.86 25.12
CA ASN A 65 -13.01 13.15 24.31
C ASN A 65 -13.31 13.98 23.04
N ASN A 66 -14.57 14.32 22.74
CA ASN A 66 -14.94 15.22 21.63
C ASN A 66 -15.99 16.28 22.05
N PRO A 67 -15.70 17.29 22.87
CA PRO A 67 -16.72 18.16 23.47
C PRO A 67 -17.55 19.02 22.49
N PHE A 68 -17.28 18.96 21.18
CA PHE A 68 -17.88 19.83 20.17
C PHE A 68 -19.34 19.50 19.83
N PHE A 69 -19.80 18.27 20.09
CA PHE A 69 -21.11 17.78 19.66
C PHE A 69 -21.97 17.29 20.84
N PRO A 70 -22.31 18.15 21.82
CA PRO A 70 -23.15 17.75 22.96
C PRO A 70 -24.55 17.25 22.55
N GLU A 71 -25.06 17.70 21.40
CA GLU A 71 -26.34 17.28 20.81
C GLU A 71 -26.35 15.81 20.39
N SER A 72 -25.18 15.22 20.11
CA SER A 72 -25.04 13.82 19.70
C SER A 72 -25.55 12.81 20.75
N ARG A 73 -25.68 13.23 22.01
CA ARG A 73 -26.16 12.41 23.15
C ARG A 73 -27.68 12.52 23.37
N ARG A 74 -28.37 13.35 22.61
CA ARG A 74 -29.82 13.56 22.74
C ARG A 74 -30.54 12.81 21.64
N GLU A 75 -31.68 12.25 22.01
CA GLU A 75 -32.61 11.62 21.07
C GLU A 75 -33.50 12.67 20.40
N GLY A 76 -33.95 12.37 19.18
CA GLY A 76 -34.83 13.20 18.37
C GLY A 76 -34.11 14.29 17.57
N LEU A 77 -34.89 15.19 16.96
CA LEU A 77 -34.45 16.15 15.92
C LEU A 77 -33.30 17.09 16.32
N VAL A 78 -33.02 17.24 17.62
CA VAL A 78 -31.95 18.08 18.14
C VAL A 78 -30.56 17.62 17.70
N SER A 79 -30.34 16.32 17.49
CA SER A 79 -29.01 15.81 17.13
C SER A 79 -28.54 16.29 15.75
N GLY A 80 -29.46 16.54 14.82
CA GLY A 80 -29.17 17.10 13.48
C GLY A 80 -29.21 18.63 13.39
N ALA A 81 -29.58 19.35 14.46
CA ALA A 81 -29.86 20.79 14.40
C ALA A 81 -28.65 21.67 14.07
N ASN A 82 -27.42 21.20 14.32
CA ASN A 82 -26.18 21.92 13.98
C ASN A 82 -25.64 21.63 12.57
N ARG A 83 -26.30 20.77 11.80
CA ARG A 83 -25.85 20.37 10.47
C ARG A 83 -26.08 21.49 9.45
N ALA A 84 -25.02 22.14 9.01
CA ALA A 84 -25.02 23.08 7.90
C ALA A 84 -24.87 22.37 6.55
N LEU A 85 -25.19 23.08 5.47
CA LEU A 85 -25.13 22.54 4.12
C LEU A 85 -23.67 22.33 3.68
N LEU A 86 -23.35 21.08 3.35
CA LEU A 86 -22.09 20.68 2.72
C LEU A 86 -22.43 19.87 1.46
N ASN A 87 -21.88 20.28 0.33
CA ASN A 87 -21.98 19.53 -0.92
C ASN A 87 -20.60 19.03 -1.34
N TRP A 88 -20.54 17.81 -1.88
CA TRP A 88 -19.32 17.17 -2.35
C TRP A 88 -19.51 16.69 -3.79
N TYR A 89 -18.70 17.20 -4.72
CA TYR A 89 -18.90 16.85 -6.11
C TYR A 89 -17.62 16.98 -6.92
N ARG A 90 -17.68 16.35 -8.09
CA ARG A 90 -16.78 16.62 -9.19
C ARG A 90 -17.57 17.35 -10.26
N ILE A 91 -17.10 18.53 -10.65
CA ILE A 91 -17.82 19.34 -11.64
C ILE A 91 -17.75 18.66 -13.01
N ASP A 92 -18.89 18.20 -13.51
CA ASP A 92 -19.03 17.66 -14.87
C ASP A 92 -18.62 18.73 -15.90
N PRO A 93 -17.82 18.40 -16.93
CA PRO A 93 -17.46 19.34 -17.99
C PRO A 93 -18.65 20.02 -18.68
N GLN A 94 -19.76 19.30 -18.86
CA GLN A 94 -21.01 19.84 -19.44
C GLN A 94 -21.77 20.74 -18.47
N ALA A 95 -21.50 20.62 -17.17
CA ALA A 95 -22.12 21.47 -16.16
C ALA A 95 -21.48 22.86 -16.09
N ARG A 96 -20.40 23.16 -16.83
CA ARG A 96 -19.77 24.49 -16.84
C ARG A 96 -20.39 25.36 -17.93
N GLY A 97 -20.75 26.60 -17.61
CA GLY A 97 -21.27 27.56 -18.58
C GLY A 97 -20.98 29.01 -18.20
N GLY A 98 -21.02 29.92 -19.17
CA GLY A 98 -20.83 31.36 -18.90
C GLY A 98 -19.51 31.69 -18.19
N GLY A 99 -19.60 32.42 -17.07
CA GLY A 99 -18.44 32.86 -16.26
C GLY A 99 -17.74 31.76 -15.44
N ASP A 100 -18.31 30.56 -15.36
CA ASP A 100 -17.73 29.42 -14.60
C ASP A 100 -16.33 29.01 -15.11
N GLY A 101 -15.99 29.35 -16.36
CA GLY A 101 -14.70 29.08 -16.97
C GLY A 101 -13.56 29.99 -16.49
N ASN A 102 -13.89 31.12 -15.86
CA ASN A 102 -12.91 32.07 -15.33
C ASN A 102 -12.86 32.07 -13.80
N ASP A 103 -13.88 31.53 -13.12
CA ASP A 103 -13.93 31.49 -11.66
C ASP A 103 -12.85 30.54 -11.09
N THR A 104 -12.14 31.04 -10.07
CA THR A 104 -10.99 30.41 -9.42
C THR A 104 -11.31 29.01 -8.91
N TYR A 105 -12.52 28.78 -8.41
CA TYR A 105 -12.93 27.52 -7.78
C TYR A 105 -13.72 26.60 -8.72
N THR A 106 -14.19 27.07 -9.88
CA THR A 106 -14.99 26.24 -10.80
C THR A 106 -14.31 25.91 -12.12
N SER A 107 -13.35 26.72 -12.56
CA SER A 107 -12.71 26.51 -13.85
C SER A 107 -11.84 25.24 -13.84
N LEU A 108 -11.52 24.74 -15.03
CA LEU A 108 -10.72 23.53 -15.18
C LEU A 108 -9.30 23.76 -14.62
N VAL A 109 -8.74 22.71 -14.04
CA VAL A 109 -7.38 22.71 -13.50
C VAL A 109 -6.55 21.80 -14.39
N PRO A 110 -5.64 22.32 -15.22
CA PRO A 110 -4.71 21.50 -15.98
C PRO A 110 -3.89 20.62 -15.03
N GLN A 111 -3.56 19.39 -15.45
CA GLN A 111 -2.70 18.53 -14.64
C GLN A 111 -1.33 19.18 -14.39
N GLU A 112 -0.81 19.89 -15.37
CA GLU A 112 0.46 20.61 -15.30
C GLU A 112 0.45 21.78 -14.30
N GLU A 113 -0.73 22.29 -13.90
CA GLU A 113 -0.85 23.34 -12.89
C GLU A 113 -0.40 22.84 -11.50
N VAL A 114 -0.78 21.60 -11.17
CA VAL A 114 -0.45 20.94 -9.89
C VAL A 114 0.80 20.08 -10.02
N PHE A 115 1.00 19.45 -11.19
CA PHE A 115 2.05 18.49 -11.50
C PHE A 115 2.80 18.91 -12.79
N PRO A 116 3.65 19.95 -12.76
CA PRO A 116 4.17 20.62 -13.95
C PRO A 116 5.03 19.77 -14.89
N ASN A 117 5.60 18.67 -14.40
CA ASN A 117 6.45 17.79 -15.23
C ASN A 117 5.79 16.45 -15.52
N ARG A 118 4.49 16.31 -15.23
CA ARG A 118 3.71 15.16 -15.62
C ARG A 118 3.47 15.20 -17.12
N ASN A 119 3.89 14.16 -17.83
CA ASN A 119 3.68 14.06 -19.26
C ASN A 119 2.28 13.46 -19.54
N VAL A 120 1.30 14.32 -19.83
CA VAL A 120 -0.06 13.88 -20.14
C VAL A 120 -0.09 13.23 -21.53
N GLN A 121 -0.52 11.97 -21.59
CA GLN A 121 -0.66 11.27 -22.86
C GLN A 121 -1.86 11.81 -23.67
N PRO A 122 -1.83 11.76 -25.02
CA PRO A 122 -2.95 12.25 -25.84
C PRO A 122 -4.30 11.57 -25.58
N ASP A 123 -4.31 10.35 -25.01
CA ASP A 123 -5.49 9.59 -24.60
C ASP A 123 -5.90 9.82 -23.13
N GLN A 124 -5.06 10.51 -22.34
CA GLN A 124 -5.35 10.89 -20.97
C GLN A 124 -6.07 12.24 -20.91
N LEU A 125 -6.90 12.44 -19.88
CA LEU A 125 -7.59 13.71 -19.66
C LEU A 125 -6.57 14.78 -19.23
N PRO A 126 -6.41 15.91 -19.93
CA PRO A 126 -5.40 16.93 -19.59
C PRO A 126 -5.69 17.71 -18.31
N ASN A 127 -6.89 17.55 -17.73
CA ASN A 127 -7.33 18.25 -16.53
C ASN A 127 -7.46 17.32 -15.33
N VAL A 128 -7.06 17.80 -14.16
CA VAL A 128 -7.29 17.15 -12.86
C VAL A 128 -8.79 17.06 -12.60
N GLN A 129 -9.22 15.90 -12.10
CA GLN A 129 -10.60 15.67 -11.71
C GLN A 129 -10.77 15.99 -10.23
N THR A 130 -11.00 17.25 -9.91
CA THR A 130 -11.06 17.70 -8.51
C THR A 130 -12.26 17.12 -7.77
N LEU A 131 -12.08 16.88 -6.47
CA LEU A 131 -13.18 16.69 -5.53
C LEU A 131 -13.36 18.02 -4.79
N ASP A 132 -14.52 18.63 -4.90
CA ASP A 132 -14.79 19.93 -4.33
C ASP A 132 -15.76 19.76 -3.15
N LEU A 133 -15.40 20.29 -1.99
CA LEU A 133 -16.26 20.40 -0.81
C LEU A 133 -16.71 21.84 -0.64
N SER A 134 -17.98 22.10 -0.95
CA SER A 134 -18.60 23.42 -0.83
C SER A 134 -19.42 23.50 0.46
N PHE A 135 -18.87 24.19 1.46
CA PHE A 135 -19.48 24.36 2.78
C PHE A 135 -20.18 25.70 2.92
N PHE A 136 -21.46 25.68 3.28
CA PHE A 136 -22.30 26.86 3.49
C PHE A 136 -22.74 26.91 4.96
N PRO A 137 -21.91 27.46 5.88
CA PRO A 137 -22.16 27.39 7.32
C PRO A 137 -23.41 28.15 7.78
N GLN A 138 -23.89 29.09 6.97
CA GLN A 138 -25.08 29.90 7.23
C GLN A 138 -26.37 29.24 6.72
N GLU A 139 -26.29 28.08 6.08
CA GLU A 139 -27.46 27.44 5.47
C GLU A 139 -27.70 26.08 6.09
N ARG A 140 -28.97 25.73 6.31
CA ARG A 140 -29.31 24.41 6.85
C ARG A 140 -28.95 23.31 5.85
N GLY A 141 -28.32 22.24 6.32
CA GLY A 141 -28.11 21.02 5.54
C GLY A 141 -29.36 20.12 5.50
N PRO A 142 -29.27 18.95 4.86
CA PRO A 142 -30.31 17.91 4.93
C PRO A 142 -30.56 17.47 6.37
N TYR A 143 -31.82 17.17 6.70
CA TYR A 143 -32.28 16.70 8.01
C TYR A 143 -31.89 17.62 9.17
N ASN A 144 -31.97 18.94 8.93
CA ASN A 144 -31.81 19.96 9.97
C ASN A 144 -33.16 20.67 10.24
N PHE A 145 -33.64 20.49 11.47
CA PHE A 145 -34.90 21.03 11.98
C PHE A 145 -34.70 22.08 13.09
N ASP A 146 -33.63 22.87 13.02
CA ASP A 146 -33.37 23.94 13.98
C ASP A 146 -34.46 25.02 13.95
N THR A 147 -34.95 25.40 15.13
CA THR A 147 -36.11 26.30 15.26
C THR A 147 -35.68 27.76 15.39
N PRO A 148 -36.58 28.75 15.21
CA PRO A 148 -36.20 30.16 15.29
C PRO A 148 -35.61 30.61 16.64
N ASN A 149 -35.94 29.89 17.71
CA ASN A 149 -35.41 30.11 19.07
C ASN A 149 -34.27 29.15 19.43
N GLY A 150 -33.89 28.25 18.52
CA GLY A 150 -32.91 27.20 18.77
C GLY A 150 -33.38 26.11 19.72
N PHE A 151 -32.53 25.11 19.90
CA PHE A 151 -32.62 24.12 20.95
C PHE A 151 -31.79 24.60 22.16
N PRO A 152 -32.41 24.79 23.35
CA PRO A 152 -31.72 25.36 24.50
C PRO A 152 -30.42 24.62 24.84
N GLY A 153 -29.29 25.34 24.81
CA GLY A 153 -27.96 24.82 25.12
C GLY A 153 -27.26 24.06 23.98
N PHE A 154 -27.86 23.99 22.79
CA PHE A 154 -27.30 23.29 21.62
C PHE A 154 -27.17 24.18 20.39
N THR A 155 -28.17 25.03 20.12
CA THR A 155 -28.20 25.91 18.94
C THR A 155 -28.73 27.31 19.28
N GLU A 156 -28.30 28.32 18.51
CA GLU A 156 -28.74 29.73 18.64
C GLU A 156 -29.98 30.05 17.76
N GLY A 157 -30.50 29.04 17.06
CA GLY A 157 -31.67 29.12 16.20
C GLY A 157 -31.40 29.65 14.79
N VAL A 158 -32.48 30.02 14.11
CA VAL A 158 -32.48 30.35 12.68
C VAL A 158 -33.22 31.65 12.37
N ASP A 159 -32.77 32.32 11.30
CA ASP A 159 -33.45 33.43 10.66
C ASP A 159 -34.09 32.96 9.35
N LEU A 160 -35.26 33.52 9.02
CA LEU A 160 -36.03 33.12 7.85
C LEU A 160 -35.99 34.19 6.77
N VAL A 161 -35.60 33.80 5.56
CA VAL A 161 -35.43 34.67 4.40
C VAL A 161 -36.27 34.14 3.24
N SER A 162 -37.09 34.99 2.62
CA SER A 162 -37.96 34.59 1.49
C SER A 162 -37.38 34.91 0.11
N THR A 163 -36.22 35.59 0.05
CA THR A 163 -35.56 35.99 -1.21
C THR A 163 -34.62 34.93 -1.77
N ASP A 164 -34.10 34.02 -0.94
CA ASP A 164 -33.28 32.88 -1.37
C ASP A 164 -34.11 31.60 -1.24
N THR A 165 -34.67 31.14 -2.37
CA THR A 165 -35.55 29.97 -2.39
C THR A 165 -34.80 28.65 -2.18
N LEU A 166 -33.48 28.62 -2.41
CA LEU A 166 -32.66 27.42 -2.22
C LEU A 166 -32.22 27.25 -0.75
N GLY A 167 -32.06 28.35 -0.02
CA GLY A 167 -31.69 28.37 1.39
C GLY A 167 -32.52 29.36 2.22
N PRO A 168 -33.84 29.13 2.37
CA PRO A 168 -34.76 30.04 3.07
C PRO A 168 -34.55 30.09 4.59
N VAL A 169 -33.83 29.11 5.14
CA VAL A 169 -33.46 29.03 6.56
C VAL A 169 -31.98 29.36 6.71
N LYS A 170 -31.68 30.48 7.37
CA LYS A 170 -30.31 30.91 7.67
C LYS A 170 -29.95 30.59 9.12
N LEU A 171 -28.89 29.82 9.32
CA LEU A 171 -28.42 29.40 10.65
C LEU A 171 -27.72 30.57 11.36
N ARG A 172 -28.12 30.87 12.60
CA ARG A 172 -27.35 31.78 13.47
C ARG A 172 -26.11 31.09 14.01
N ALA A 173 -25.10 31.90 14.38
CA ALA A 173 -23.78 31.46 14.86
C ALA A 173 -23.14 30.40 13.92
N PRO A 174 -22.88 30.76 12.65
CA PRO A 174 -22.36 29.82 11.63
C PRO A 174 -21.08 29.10 12.06
N GLU A 175 -20.23 29.74 12.87
CA GLU A 175 -19.00 29.18 13.41
C GLU A 175 -19.23 27.94 14.30
N GLY A 176 -20.40 27.85 14.94
CA GLY A 176 -20.80 26.70 15.76
C GLY A 176 -21.33 25.52 14.94
N ARG A 177 -21.72 25.76 13.68
CA ARG A 177 -22.32 24.77 12.78
C ARG A 177 -21.27 23.90 12.11
N TRP A 178 -21.68 22.72 11.65
CA TRP A 178 -20.78 21.76 11.02
C TRP A 178 -21.43 21.11 9.80
N GLY A 179 -20.61 20.61 8.87
CA GLY A 179 -21.07 19.75 7.78
C GLY A 179 -20.02 18.70 7.49
N GLY A 180 -20.42 17.49 7.15
CA GLY A 180 -19.47 16.41 6.92
C GLY A 180 -19.97 15.33 5.97
N ILE A 181 -18.99 14.58 5.46
CA ILE A 181 -19.16 13.43 4.59
C ILE A 181 -18.41 12.24 5.17
N MET A 182 -18.88 11.03 4.90
CA MET A 182 -18.19 9.81 5.29
C MET A 182 -18.21 8.76 4.19
N ARG A 183 -17.24 7.85 4.23
CA ARG A 183 -17.15 6.72 3.30
C ARG A 183 -16.60 5.48 3.99
N ALA A 184 -16.99 4.32 3.48
CA ALA A 184 -16.33 3.06 3.79
C ALA A 184 -14.96 2.98 3.07
N LEU A 185 -14.01 2.32 3.71
CA LEU A 185 -12.70 2.00 3.18
C LEU A 185 -12.65 0.52 2.79
N THR A 186 -11.92 0.23 1.72
CA THR A 186 -11.77 -1.15 1.22
C THR A 186 -10.65 -1.90 1.93
N ILE A 187 -9.65 -1.19 2.46
CA ILE A 187 -8.50 -1.73 3.18
C ILE A 187 -8.63 -1.33 4.65
N ASN A 188 -8.94 -2.29 5.52
CA ASN A 188 -9.23 -2.00 6.92
C ASN A 188 -8.01 -2.11 7.84
N ASP A 189 -7.02 -2.94 7.49
CA ASP A 189 -5.79 -3.10 8.27
C ASP A 189 -4.68 -2.25 7.68
N PHE A 190 -4.57 -1.01 8.16
CA PHE A 190 -3.56 -0.06 7.73
C PHE A 190 -2.15 -0.47 8.19
N GLN A 191 -2.01 -1.24 9.28
CA GLN A 191 -0.70 -1.69 9.77
C GLN A 191 -0.09 -2.74 8.82
N THR A 192 -0.92 -3.70 8.39
CA THR A 192 -0.50 -4.70 7.41
C THR A 192 -0.26 -4.04 6.05
N ALA A 193 -1.15 -3.14 5.63
CA ALA A 193 -1.03 -2.40 4.37
C ALA A 193 0.04 -1.29 4.35
N ASN A 194 0.64 -1.00 5.51
CA ASN A 194 1.63 0.07 5.73
C ASN A 194 1.17 1.46 5.26
N ILE A 195 -0.09 1.80 5.52
CA ILE A 195 -0.61 3.15 5.28
C ILE A 195 -0.07 4.06 6.37
N GLU A 196 0.68 5.09 5.98
CA GLU A 196 1.34 6.00 6.92
C GLU A 196 0.71 7.40 6.93
N PHE A 197 0.11 7.84 5.81
CA PHE A 197 -0.38 9.21 5.65
C PHE A 197 -1.74 9.27 4.97
N VAL A 198 -2.52 10.28 5.32
CA VAL A 198 -3.51 10.87 4.40
C VAL A 198 -2.83 12.05 3.70
N GLU A 199 -2.79 12.03 2.38
CA GLU A 199 -2.17 13.09 1.58
C GLU A 199 -3.18 13.72 0.63
N PHE A 200 -3.13 15.03 0.47
CA PHE A 200 -3.96 15.74 -0.50
C PHE A 200 -3.35 17.06 -0.95
N TRP A 201 -3.58 17.39 -2.22
CA TRP A 201 -3.34 18.73 -2.76
C TRP A 201 -4.63 19.53 -2.70
N MET A 202 -4.61 20.66 -1.99
CA MET A 202 -5.78 21.53 -1.80
C MET A 202 -5.49 22.95 -2.28
N LEU A 203 -6.43 23.52 -3.04
CA LEU A 203 -6.38 24.93 -3.43
C LEU A 203 -6.62 25.82 -2.19
N SER A 204 -5.91 26.94 -2.10
CA SER A 204 -6.15 27.93 -1.04
C SER A 204 -7.63 28.37 -1.02
N PRO A 205 -8.32 28.31 0.13
CA PRO A 205 -9.71 28.75 0.25
C PRO A 205 -9.88 30.28 0.34
N PHE A 206 -8.77 31.02 0.38
CA PHE A 206 -8.73 32.46 0.63
C PHE A 206 -8.55 33.30 -0.64
N LEU A 207 -8.54 32.68 -1.82
CA LEU A 207 -8.47 33.37 -3.11
C LEU A 207 -9.81 34.03 -3.45
N ASP A 208 -9.76 35.15 -4.17
CA ASP A 208 -10.96 35.75 -4.75
C ASP A 208 -11.56 34.84 -5.83
N ASP A 209 -12.89 34.92 -5.96
CA ASP A 209 -13.66 34.01 -6.81
C ASP A 209 -13.43 34.31 -8.30
N GLU A 210 -13.15 35.57 -8.68
CA GLU A 210 -12.97 35.99 -10.08
C GLU A 210 -11.50 36.22 -10.46
N ASP A 211 -10.64 36.52 -9.47
CA ASP A 211 -9.22 36.81 -9.68
C ASP A 211 -8.35 36.18 -8.57
N ALA A 212 -7.74 35.03 -8.85
CA ALA A 212 -6.90 34.33 -7.88
C ALA A 212 -5.63 35.12 -7.49
N ASP A 213 -5.29 36.21 -8.18
CA ASP A 213 -4.22 37.11 -7.77
C ASP A 213 -4.60 38.04 -6.61
N LEU A 214 -5.88 38.07 -6.24
CA LEU A 214 -6.41 38.85 -5.13
C LEU A 214 -6.90 37.94 -3.99
N PRO A 215 -6.79 38.39 -2.73
CA PRO A 215 -7.43 37.71 -1.62
C PRO A 215 -8.94 37.95 -1.66
N SER A 216 -9.71 36.96 -1.21
CA SER A 216 -11.15 37.11 -1.01
C SER A 216 -11.43 38.26 -0.04
N ALA A 217 -12.43 39.09 -0.35
CA ALA A 217 -12.86 40.19 0.51
C ALA A 217 -13.21 39.72 1.95
N ASN A 218 -13.68 38.47 2.09
CA ASN A 218 -14.08 37.87 3.38
C ASN A 218 -13.08 36.79 3.86
N ALA A 219 -11.81 36.85 3.46
CA ALA A 219 -10.81 35.82 3.81
C ALA A 219 -10.76 35.48 5.31
N GLU A 220 -10.84 36.48 6.21
CA GLU A 220 -10.86 36.24 7.66
C GLU A 220 -12.03 35.37 8.12
N GLN A 221 -13.19 35.52 7.47
CA GLN A 221 -14.44 34.84 7.82
C GLN A 221 -14.55 33.46 7.14
N ARG A 222 -13.65 33.16 6.20
CA ARG A 222 -13.46 31.84 5.58
C ARG A 222 -12.46 30.97 6.37
N GLN A 223 -11.94 31.45 7.50
CA GLN A 223 -11.13 30.63 8.40
C GLN A 223 -12.01 29.60 9.10
N GLY A 224 -11.46 28.43 9.37
CA GLY A 224 -12.18 27.33 10.01
C GLY A 224 -11.30 26.11 10.15
N THR A 225 -11.87 24.95 10.46
CA THR A 225 -11.08 23.73 10.66
C THR A 225 -11.71 22.59 9.85
N LEU A 226 -10.87 21.92 9.07
CA LEU A 226 -11.17 20.62 8.47
C LEU A 226 -10.73 19.53 9.45
N TYR A 227 -11.62 18.59 9.71
CA TYR A 227 -11.35 17.46 10.59
C TYR A 227 -11.40 16.16 9.79
N LEU A 228 -10.43 15.28 10.05
CA LEU A 228 -10.38 13.93 9.48
C LEU A 228 -10.55 12.91 10.61
N ASN A 229 -11.53 12.03 10.49
CA ASN A 229 -11.72 10.90 11.39
C ASN A 229 -11.44 9.60 10.63
N LEU A 230 -10.68 8.70 11.25
CA LEU A 230 -10.34 7.39 10.72
C LEU A 230 -10.57 6.32 11.80
N GLY A 231 -11.49 5.39 11.55
CA GLY A 231 -11.76 4.28 12.47
C GLY A 231 -13.10 3.61 12.22
N ASN A 232 -13.76 3.22 13.31
CA ASN A 232 -15.18 2.93 13.29
C ASN A 232 -15.95 4.23 13.55
N ILE A 233 -16.83 4.56 12.61
CA ILE A 233 -17.68 5.74 12.63
C ILE A 233 -19.12 5.23 12.53
N SER A 234 -20.05 5.90 13.21
CA SER A 234 -21.45 5.52 13.18
C SER A 234 -22.02 5.63 11.77
N GLU A 235 -22.71 4.61 11.30
CA GLU A 235 -23.49 4.60 10.06
C GLU A 235 -24.91 5.10 10.25
N ASP A 236 -25.36 5.24 11.50
CA ASP A 236 -26.63 5.88 11.87
C ASP A 236 -26.54 7.40 11.60
N ILE A 237 -27.00 7.81 10.43
CA ILE A 237 -26.98 9.20 9.94
C ILE A 237 -28.13 9.98 10.60
N LEU A 238 -29.31 9.34 10.68
CA LEU A 238 -30.51 9.83 11.34
C LEU A 238 -30.73 9.14 12.68
N LYS A 239 -30.03 9.63 13.71
CA LYS A 239 -29.96 9.03 15.05
C LYS A 239 -31.30 8.52 15.61
N ASP A 240 -31.62 7.27 15.33
CA ASP A 240 -32.79 6.54 15.83
C ASP A 240 -32.54 5.04 16.08
N SER A 241 -31.28 4.57 15.89
CA SER A 241 -30.89 3.17 16.03
C SER A 241 -31.72 2.20 15.19
N ARG A 242 -32.22 2.65 14.03
CA ARG A 242 -32.93 1.82 13.04
C ARG A 242 -32.20 1.90 11.72
N ARG A 243 -31.81 0.74 11.19
CA ARG A 243 -31.18 0.68 9.87
C ARG A 243 -32.17 1.05 8.77
N PHE A 244 -32.00 2.21 8.16
CA PHE A 244 -32.78 2.60 7.00
C PHE A 244 -32.23 2.04 5.67
N PHE A 245 -33.14 1.72 4.74
CA PHE A 245 -32.82 1.41 3.35
C PHE A 245 -34.04 1.62 2.44
N GLU A 246 -33.90 2.46 1.41
CA GLU A 246 -35.02 2.91 0.56
C GLU A 246 -35.78 1.77 -0.14
N ASN A 247 -35.07 0.80 -0.70
CA ASN A 247 -35.68 -0.28 -1.48
C ASN A 247 -36.50 -1.28 -0.61
N GLY A 248 -36.45 -1.11 0.71
CA GLY A 248 -37.30 -1.80 1.67
C GLY A 248 -38.69 -1.19 1.82
N LEU A 249 -38.90 0.05 1.38
CA LEU A 249 -40.17 0.74 1.54
C LEU A 249 -41.31 0.08 0.74
N PRO A 250 -42.58 0.25 1.16
CA PRO A 250 -43.74 -0.27 0.44
C PRO A 250 -43.84 0.33 -0.97
N GLY A 251 -44.13 -0.51 -1.96
CA GLY A 251 -44.41 -0.10 -3.34
C GLY A 251 -45.69 -0.75 -3.84
N PRO A 252 -46.13 -0.48 -5.09
CA PRO A 252 -47.40 -0.98 -5.64
C PRO A 252 -47.48 -2.51 -5.66
N ALA A 253 -46.36 -3.20 -5.89
CA ALA A 253 -46.30 -4.66 -5.86
C ALA A 253 -46.34 -5.24 -4.43
N ASN A 254 -46.02 -4.45 -3.40
CA ASN A 254 -45.85 -4.90 -2.02
C ASN A 254 -46.33 -3.83 -1.02
N GLU A 255 -47.58 -3.40 -1.13
CA GLU A 255 -48.15 -2.30 -0.33
C GLU A 255 -48.15 -2.58 1.18
N ASN A 256 -48.15 -3.85 1.59
CA ASN A 256 -48.23 -4.28 2.98
C ASN A 256 -46.86 -4.55 3.63
N ARG A 257 -45.75 -4.03 3.08
CA ARG A 257 -44.43 -4.18 3.74
C ARG A 257 -44.46 -3.47 5.11
N PRO A 258 -44.03 -4.14 6.19
CA PRO A 258 -44.05 -3.53 7.52
C PRO A 258 -43.00 -2.42 7.61
N VAL A 259 -43.44 -1.26 8.10
CA VAL A 259 -42.61 -0.10 8.42
C VAL A 259 -42.81 0.28 9.89
N ASP A 260 -41.76 0.82 10.50
CA ASP A 260 -41.77 1.45 11.83
C ASP A 260 -41.60 2.97 11.64
N THR A 261 -42.12 3.78 12.56
CA THR A 261 -42.01 5.24 12.46
C THR A 261 -41.30 5.78 13.69
N THR A 262 -40.16 6.43 13.46
CA THR A 262 -39.34 7.07 14.47
C THR A 262 -39.59 8.57 14.49
N THR A 263 -38.84 9.31 15.32
CA THR A 263 -38.91 10.79 15.29
C THR A 263 -38.35 11.34 13.99
N TRP A 264 -37.43 10.61 13.35
CA TRP A 264 -36.80 10.98 12.09
C TRP A 264 -37.55 10.38 10.92
N ALA A 265 -37.74 9.07 10.90
CA ALA A 265 -37.95 8.35 9.65
C ALA A 265 -39.09 7.35 9.71
N ARG A 266 -39.59 6.98 8.54
CA ARG A 266 -40.38 5.77 8.29
C ARG A 266 -39.44 4.68 7.78
N VAL A 267 -39.06 3.76 8.66
CA VAL A 267 -38.03 2.75 8.41
C VAL A 267 -38.63 1.38 8.06
N PRO A 268 -38.11 0.62 7.08
CA PRO A 268 -38.55 -0.75 6.83
C PRO A 268 -38.14 -1.73 7.94
N VAL A 269 -39.04 -2.67 8.31
CA VAL A 269 -38.78 -3.65 9.39
C VAL A 269 -38.20 -4.99 8.87
N GLY A 270 -38.10 -5.14 7.55
CA GLY A 270 -37.57 -6.35 6.90
C GLY A 270 -36.05 -6.43 6.83
N GLN A 271 -35.51 -7.61 6.48
CA GLN A 271 -34.12 -7.71 6.04
C GLN A 271 -33.99 -7.23 4.59
N GLN A 272 -32.95 -6.45 4.32
CA GLN A 272 -32.57 -6.10 2.95
C GLN A 272 -31.98 -7.33 2.26
N ILE A 273 -32.69 -7.89 1.27
CA ILE A 273 -32.23 -9.09 0.53
C ILE A 273 -31.36 -8.68 -0.66
N THR A 274 -31.74 -7.59 -1.33
CA THR A 274 -31.03 -7.01 -2.47
C THR A 274 -30.77 -5.53 -2.21
N ARG A 275 -29.71 -4.97 -2.80
CA ARG A 275 -29.36 -3.54 -2.71
C ARG A 275 -29.62 -2.82 -4.03
N ALA A 276 -30.82 -3.04 -4.57
CA ALA A 276 -31.23 -2.47 -5.84
C ALA A 276 -32.73 -2.16 -5.79
N PHE A 277 -33.12 -1.13 -6.54
CA PHE A 277 -34.52 -0.83 -6.82
C PHE A 277 -35.14 -1.89 -7.73
N ASP A 278 -36.47 -1.96 -7.70
CA ASP A 278 -37.22 -2.63 -8.76
C ASP A 278 -37.04 -1.90 -10.09
N ASN A 279 -37.22 -2.60 -11.22
CA ASN A 279 -37.21 -2.00 -12.55
C ASN A 279 -38.49 -1.21 -12.85
N ASP A 280 -39.55 -1.38 -12.03
CA ASP A 280 -40.79 -0.60 -12.14
C ASP A 280 -40.59 0.88 -11.72
N PRO A 281 -40.79 1.84 -12.63
CA PRO A 281 -40.67 3.27 -12.34
C PRO A 281 -41.54 3.78 -11.19
N GLU A 282 -42.79 3.29 -11.08
CA GLU A 282 -43.70 3.74 -10.02
C GLU A 282 -43.27 3.22 -8.65
N THR A 283 -42.78 1.97 -8.59
CA THR A 283 -42.15 1.43 -7.37
C THR A 283 -40.95 2.28 -6.97
N ARG A 284 -40.07 2.62 -7.93
CA ARG A 284 -38.87 3.40 -7.65
C ARG A 284 -39.21 4.81 -7.14
N ARG A 285 -40.17 5.50 -7.75
CA ARG A 285 -40.65 6.82 -7.31
C ARG A 285 -41.19 6.84 -5.87
N LEU A 286 -41.77 5.72 -5.41
CA LEU A 286 -42.30 5.59 -4.04
C LEU A 286 -41.24 5.16 -3.02
N GLN A 287 -40.08 4.69 -3.47
CA GLN A 287 -38.98 4.22 -2.62
C GLN A 287 -37.81 5.21 -2.55
N ASP A 288 -37.54 5.95 -3.62
CA ASP A 288 -36.51 6.99 -3.75
C ASP A 288 -36.99 8.29 -3.08
N VAL A 289 -37.08 8.24 -1.75
CA VAL A 289 -37.69 9.27 -0.88
C VAL A 289 -36.74 9.67 0.26
N GLY A 290 -35.44 9.45 0.11
CA GLY A 290 -34.46 9.90 1.08
C GLY A 290 -34.35 9.01 2.33
N LEU A 291 -33.42 9.37 3.21
CA LEU A 291 -33.11 8.63 4.44
C LEU A 291 -34.22 8.67 5.48
N ASP A 292 -35.15 9.63 5.40
CA ASP A 292 -36.28 9.69 6.31
C ASP A 292 -37.47 8.82 5.85
N GLY A 293 -37.44 8.30 4.62
CA GLY A 293 -38.45 7.40 4.12
C GLY A 293 -39.82 8.06 3.88
N PHE A 294 -39.92 9.38 3.85
CA PHE A 294 -41.15 10.14 3.57
C PHE A 294 -41.00 10.92 2.27
N ASP A 295 -42.09 11.08 1.51
CA ASP A 295 -42.11 12.09 0.45
C ASP A 295 -42.43 13.47 1.04
N ASP A 296 -42.27 14.55 0.26
CA ASP A 296 -42.52 15.93 0.71
C ASP A 296 -43.87 16.13 1.42
N MET A 297 -44.90 15.37 1.00
CA MET A 297 -46.22 15.39 1.61
C MET A 297 -46.23 14.72 2.98
N GLY A 298 -45.65 13.51 3.08
CA GLY A 298 -45.46 12.80 4.34
C GLY A 298 -44.60 13.58 5.33
N GLU A 299 -43.54 14.23 4.85
CA GLU A 299 -42.70 15.11 5.67
C GLU A 299 -43.48 16.29 6.24
N THR A 300 -44.34 16.92 5.44
CA THR A 300 -45.17 18.05 5.88
C THR A 300 -46.10 17.66 7.03
N GLU A 301 -46.64 16.44 6.99
CA GLU A 301 -47.48 15.87 8.05
C GLU A 301 -46.65 15.51 9.29
N HIS A 302 -45.52 14.81 9.10
CA HIS A 302 -44.67 14.32 10.19
C HIS A 302 -43.98 15.47 10.96
N TYR A 303 -43.45 16.47 10.24
CA TYR A 303 -42.74 17.62 10.79
C TYR A 303 -43.62 18.86 10.97
N GLN A 304 -44.94 18.71 11.09
CA GLN A 304 -45.89 19.82 11.21
C GLN A 304 -45.55 20.79 12.37
N SER A 305 -45.01 20.26 13.48
CA SER A 305 -44.61 21.07 14.63
C SER A 305 -43.48 22.06 14.31
N TYR A 306 -42.49 21.62 13.53
CA TYR A 306 -41.39 22.45 13.03
C TYR A 306 -41.90 23.53 12.07
N LEU A 307 -42.72 23.14 11.08
CA LEU A 307 -43.30 24.09 10.12
C LEU A 307 -44.17 25.15 10.80
N SER A 308 -44.92 24.76 11.85
CA SER A 308 -45.72 25.69 12.66
C SER A 308 -44.84 26.70 13.40
N ALA A 309 -43.70 26.28 13.93
CA ALA A 309 -42.74 27.17 14.58
C ALA A 309 -42.13 28.19 13.61
N LEU A 310 -41.84 27.78 12.36
CA LEU A 310 -41.36 28.69 11.32
C LEU A 310 -42.44 29.69 10.88
N SER A 311 -43.67 29.19 10.65
CA SER A 311 -44.79 29.99 10.17
C SER A 311 -45.20 31.09 11.16
N ALA A 312 -45.02 30.83 12.47
CA ALA A 312 -45.24 31.82 13.52
C ALA A 312 -44.32 33.06 13.40
N ILE A 313 -43.15 32.93 12.77
CA ILE A 313 -42.18 34.01 12.58
C ILE A 313 -42.26 34.60 11.17
N ASN A 314 -42.27 33.76 10.14
CA ASN A 314 -42.36 34.19 8.74
C ASN A 314 -43.10 33.14 7.91
N SER A 315 -44.39 33.38 7.67
CA SER A 315 -45.27 32.46 6.93
C SER A 315 -44.88 32.29 5.46
N GLN A 316 -44.30 33.31 4.82
CA GLN A 316 -43.87 33.20 3.42
C GLN A 316 -42.66 32.27 3.28
N ALA A 317 -41.64 32.45 4.14
CA ALA A 317 -40.46 31.58 4.14
C ALA A 317 -40.81 30.15 4.58
N ALA A 318 -41.71 30.00 5.57
CA ALA A 318 -42.23 28.70 5.98
C ALA A 318 -42.96 27.97 4.83
N GLY A 319 -43.67 28.71 3.96
CA GLY A 319 -44.27 28.15 2.75
C GLY A 319 -43.26 27.65 1.71
N ILE A 320 -42.04 28.21 1.68
CA ILE A 320 -40.95 27.67 0.85
C ILE A 320 -40.42 26.38 1.47
N VAL A 321 -40.18 26.38 2.78
CA VAL A 321 -39.70 25.21 3.54
C VAL A 321 -40.70 24.05 3.49
N ALA A 322 -42.00 24.32 3.44
CA ALA A 322 -43.03 23.29 3.35
C ALA A 322 -43.03 22.50 2.03
N ASN A 323 -42.29 22.94 1.00
CA ASN A 323 -42.13 22.14 -0.22
C ASN A 323 -41.02 21.09 -0.08
N ASP A 324 -40.18 21.20 0.94
CA ASP A 324 -39.01 20.34 1.20
C ASP A 324 -38.63 20.44 2.69
N PRO A 325 -39.49 19.97 3.63
CA PRO A 325 -39.26 20.13 5.06
C PRO A 325 -37.91 19.57 5.54
N ALA A 326 -37.49 18.39 5.06
CA ALA A 326 -36.24 17.72 5.40
C ALA A 326 -35.02 18.27 4.65
N ASN A 327 -35.21 19.05 3.58
CA ASN A 327 -34.14 19.65 2.76
C ASN A 327 -33.24 18.61 2.06
N ASP A 328 -33.82 17.50 1.66
CA ASP A 328 -33.14 16.31 1.14
C ASP A 328 -33.58 15.96 -0.30
N ASN A 329 -34.35 16.85 -0.95
CA ASN A 329 -34.68 16.78 -2.36
C ASN A 329 -33.47 16.96 -3.28
N PHE A 330 -33.24 15.99 -4.17
CA PHE A 330 -32.24 16.01 -5.22
C PHE A 330 -32.60 16.98 -6.35
N VAL A 331 -31.60 17.71 -6.84
CA VAL A 331 -31.73 18.48 -8.08
C VAL A 331 -30.52 18.23 -8.98
N PHE A 332 -30.78 17.73 -10.18
CA PHE A 332 -29.75 17.53 -11.19
C PHE A 332 -29.18 18.88 -11.65
N TYR A 333 -27.86 18.99 -11.82
CA TYR A 333 -27.20 20.26 -12.14
C TYR A 333 -27.66 20.89 -13.46
N ALA A 334 -28.26 20.13 -14.39
CA ALA A 334 -28.79 20.60 -15.67
C ALA A 334 -30.34 20.65 -15.70
N ASP A 335 -30.99 20.61 -14.53
CA ASP A 335 -32.44 20.75 -14.41
C ASP A 335 -32.90 22.11 -14.93
N GLY A 336 -34.03 22.14 -15.64
CA GLY A 336 -34.58 23.35 -16.26
C GLY A 336 -35.04 24.43 -15.27
N ARG A 337 -35.06 24.14 -13.96
CA ARG A 337 -35.29 25.13 -12.90
C ARG A 337 -34.13 26.10 -12.72
N PHE A 338 -32.92 25.73 -13.16
CA PHE A 338 -31.77 26.62 -13.12
C PHE A 338 -31.73 27.52 -14.36
N ASP A 339 -31.57 28.82 -14.15
CA ASP A 339 -31.37 29.75 -15.26
C ASP A 339 -29.93 29.65 -15.79
N SER A 340 -29.75 29.95 -17.08
CA SER A 340 -28.47 30.07 -17.76
C SER A 340 -27.48 31.06 -17.10
N SER A 341 -27.98 32.00 -16.29
CA SER A 341 -27.18 32.97 -15.54
C SER A 341 -26.65 32.44 -14.19
N GLN A 342 -27.20 31.36 -13.66
CA GLN A 342 -26.79 30.81 -12.36
C GLN A 342 -25.54 29.95 -12.52
N GLY A 343 -24.46 30.28 -11.83
CA GLY A 343 -23.19 29.55 -11.89
C GLY A 343 -23.25 28.13 -11.34
N VAL A 344 -22.22 27.34 -11.66
CA VAL A 344 -22.18 25.90 -11.33
C VAL A 344 -22.24 25.63 -9.82
N ARG A 345 -21.65 26.49 -8.99
CA ARG A 345 -21.71 26.38 -7.52
C ARG A 345 -23.14 26.35 -7.00
N THR A 346 -24.02 27.17 -7.59
CA THR A 346 -25.45 27.20 -7.22
C THR A 346 -26.17 25.94 -7.69
N ARG A 347 -25.86 25.47 -8.91
CA ARG A 347 -26.51 24.27 -9.50
C ARG A 347 -26.19 22.98 -8.74
N TYR A 348 -25.03 22.90 -8.09
CA TYR A 348 -24.63 21.75 -7.28
C TYR A 348 -25.10 21.81 -5.81
N ARG A 349 -25.79 22.87 -5.36
CA ARG A 349 -26.22 23.03 -3.94
C ARG A 349 -27.11 21.91 -3.39
N ARG A 350 -27.78 21.15 -4.27
CA ARG A 350 -28.72 20.05 -3.93
C ARG A 350 -28.41 18.76 -4.69
N PHE A 351 -27.19 18.61 -5.20
CA PHE A 351 -26.82 17.48 -6.05
C PHE A 351 -26.50 16.19 -5.25
N ASN A 352 -26.22 16.32 -3.95
CA ASN A 352 -25.89 15.17 -3.08
C ASN A 352 -27.07 14.68 -2.23
N ASN A 353 -28.22 15.32 -2.39
CA ASN A 353 -29.43 15.06 -1.64
C ASN A 353 -30.05 13.71 -2.08
N PRO A 354 -30.61 12.92 -1.15
CA PRO A 354 -31.02 11.55 -1.42
C PRO A 354 -32.39 11.42 -2.13
N GLN A 355 -33.43 12.18 -1.73
CA GLN A 355 -34.76 12.03 -2.31
C GLN A 355 -34.78 12.37 -3.81
N GLY A 356 -35.12 11.39 -4.66
CA GLY A 356 -35.20 11.56 -6.11
C GLY A 356 -33.85 11.48 -6.82
N ASN A 357 -32.76 11.08 -6.13
CA ASN A 357 -31.43 10.97 -6.73
C ASN A 357 -31.29 9.78 -7.70
N SER A 358 -32.32 8.93 -7.72
CA SER A 358 -32.37 7.63 -8.36
C SER A 358 -33.56 7.55 -9.32
N GLY A 359 -33.97 8.64 -9.97
CA GLY A 359 -35.08 8.59 -10.95
C GLY A 359 -34.93 7.52 -12.07
N SER A 360 -36.06 7.00 -12.55
CA SER A 360 -36.18 6.25 -13.81
C SER A 360 -36.05 7.19 -15.01
N ASN A 361 -35.60 6.68 -16.16
CA ASN A 361 -35.43 7.51 -17.36
C ASN A 361 -36.76 7.62 -18.13
N GLU A 362 -37.56 8.64 -17.81
CA GLU A 362 -38.93 8.78 -18.34
C GLU A 362 -39.01 9.45 -19.74
N THR A 363 -38.04 10.27 -20.17
CA THR A 363 -38.05 10.94 -21.50
C THR A 363 -36.65 11.35 -22.03
N ASN A 364 -36.45 11.19 -23.35
CA ASN A 364 -35.24 11.40 -24.19
C ASN A 364 -33.93 12.04 -23.64
N ASN A 365 -32.84 11.31 -23.98
CA ASN A 365 -31.43 11.68 -24.22
C ASN A 365 -30.46 12.01 -23.07
N GLN A 366 -30.88 12.34 -21.85
CA GLN A 366 -29.92 12.49 -20.73
C GLN A 366 -30.48 11.97 -19.41
N ARG A 367 -29.73 11.08 -18.76
CA ARG A 367 -30.10 10.51 -17.45
C ARG A 367 -29.84 11.53 -16.35
N GLN A 368 -30.90 12.09 -15.76
CA GLN A 368 -30.84 13.07 -14.68
C GLN A 368 -30.90 12.42 -13.28
N SER A 369 -30.04 11.43 -13.02
CA SER A 369 -29.96 10.73 -11.73
C SER A 369 -28.54 10.82 -11.17
N GLY A 370 -28.38 11.03 -9.87
CA GLY A 370 -27.09 10.99 -9.18
C GLY A 370 -26.56 9.56 -8.97
N THR A 371 -27.45 8.58 -8.77
CA THR A 371 -27.07 7.18 -8.55
C THR A 371 -28.12 6.19 -9.11
N ASN A 372 -27.80 4.90 -9.06
CA ASN A 372 -28.75 3.81 -9.28
C ASN A 372 -28.89 2.87 -8.07
N ILE A 373 -28.14 3.16 -7.01
CA ILE A 373 -28.10 2.40 -5.76
C ILE A 373 -29.06 3.09 -4.79
N PRO A 374 -29.98 2.35 -4.13
CA PRO A 374 -30.84 2.90 -3.08
C PRO A 374 -29.99 3.44 -1.92
N ASP A 375 -30.41 4.56 -1.34
CA ASP A 375 -29.77 5.09 -0.14
C ASP A 375 -30.08 4.20 1.07
N ALA A 376 -29.06 3.96 1.88
CA ALA A 376 -29.13 3.09 3.06
C ALA A 376 -28.07 3.47 4.09
N GLU A 377 -28.34 3.18 5.37
CA GLU A 377 -27.43 3.37 6.49
C GLU A 377 -26.54 2.13 6.75
N ASP A 378 -26.12 1.48 5.66
CA ASP A 378 -25.19 0.34 5.61
C ASP A 378 -24.16 0.65 4.51
N LEU A 379 -23.12 1.39 4.87
CA LEU A 379 -22.14 1.95 3.94
C LEU A 379 -21.03 0.94 3.61
N ASP A 380 -20.60 0.14 4.59
CA ASP A 380 -19.58 -0.90 4.40
C ASP A 380 -20.12 -2.22 3.83
N ASN A 381 -21.44 -2.27 3.59
CA ASN A 381 -22.11 -3.36 2.92
C ASN A 381 -22.12 -4.67 3.73
N ASP A 382 -22.00 -4.63 5.05
CA ASP A 382 -21.96 -5.82 5.93
C ASP A 382 -23.34 -6.34 6.40
N ASN A 383 -24.44 -5.68 6.00
CA ASN A 383 -25.82 -5.99 6.39
C ASN A 383 -26.13 -5.77 7.87
N THR A 384 -25.33 -4.97 8.57
CA THR A 384 -25.63 -4.49 9.92
C THR A 384 -25.70 -2.97 9.94
N LEU A 385 -26.04 -2.39 11.10
CA LEU A 385 -25.92 -0.95 11.35
C LEU A 385 -24.87 -0.80 12.43
N ASN A 386 -23.75 -0.16 12.10
CA ASN A 386 -22.73 0.12 13.09
C ASN A 386 -22.98 1.48 13.76
N GLU A 387 -23.32 1.48 15.04
CA GLU A 387 -23.51 2.72 15.83
C GLU A 387 -22.25 3.10 16.64
N THR A 388 -21.18 2.30 16.55
CA THR A 388 -19.99 2.48 17.39
C THR A 388 -19.08 3.56 16.84
N GLU A 389 -18.78 4.56 17.66
CA GLU A 389 -17.80 5.61 17.37
C GLU A 389 -16.48 5.31 18.11
N SER A 390 -15.47 4.89 17.35
CA SER A 390 -14.14 4.60 17.84
C SER A 390 -13.13 4.91 16.74
N TYR A 391 -12.54 6.11 16.78
CA TYR A 391 -11.75 6.66 15.68
C TYR A 391 -10.61 7.55 16.17
N PHE A 392 -9.64 7.76 15.29
CA PHE A 392 -8.61 8.77 15.44
C PHE A 392 -9.02 10.06 14.71
N GLN A 393 -8.92 11.19 15.38
CA GLN A 393 -9.21 12.52 14.85
C GLN A 393 -7.92 13.30 14.58
N TYR A 394 -7.87 13.97 13.43
CA TYR A 394 -6.83 14.91 13.03
C TYR A 394 -7.48 16.25 12.73
N GLU A 395 -6.92 17.32 13.30
CA GLU A 395 -7.43 18.68 13.16
C GLU A 395 -6.53 19.47 12.22
N ILE A 396 -7.12 20.04 11.17
CA ILE A 396 -6.42 20.84 10.14
C ILE A 396 -7.04 22.24 10.16
N PRO A 397 -6.57 23.13 11.06
CA PRO A 397 -7.03 24.51 11.11
C PRO A 397 -6.55 25.25 9.86
N LEU A 398 -7.47 25.82 9.08
CA LEU A 398 -7.17 26.70 7.96
C LEU A 398 -7.21 28.14 8.46
N ARG A 399 -6.04 28.74 8.60
CA ARG A 399 -5.87 30.13 9.07
C ARG A 399 -5.29 30.98 7.96
N VAL A 400 -5.74 32.22 7.86
CA VAL A 400 -5.26 33.15 6.83
C VAL A 400 -3.92 33.73 7.26
N ASP A 401 -2.98 33.87 6.33
CA ASP A 401 -1.72 34.55 6.59
C ASP A 401 -1.93 36.07 6.70
N GLN A 402 -1.30 36.69 7.69
CA GLN A 402 -1.47 38.11 7.98
C GLN A 402 -0.75 39.04 6.99
N LEU A 403 0.30 38.55 6.31
CA LEU A 403 1.08 39.32 5.34
C LEU A 403 0.50 39.18 3.93
N ASP A 404 0.13 37.96 3.54
CA ASP A 404 -0.51 37.66 2.27
C ASP A 404 -1.83 36.92 2.49
N ARG A 405 -2.93 37.67 2.48
CA ARG A 405 -4.27 37.15 2.76
C ARG A 405 -4.81 36.16 1.72
N ARG A 406 -4.06 35.87 0.65
CA ARG A 406 -4.34 34.76 -0.29
C ARG A 406 -3.87 33.42 0.25
N ARG A 407 -2.92 33.43 1.19
CA ARG A 407 -2.19 32.25 1.67
C ARG A 407 -2.75 31.72 2.97
N VAL A 408 -2.42 30.46 3.22
CA VAL A 408 -2.64 29.80 4.51
C VAL A 408 -1.44 30.08 5.42
N ASP A 409 -1.68 30.46 6.67
CA ASP A 409 -0.64 30.61 7.69
C ASP A 409 -0.08 29.21 8.04
N ARG A 410 1.13 28.94 7.56
CA ARG A 410 1.83 27.65 7.74
C ARG A 410 2.31 27.42 9.17
N ALA A 411 2.43 28.46 9.99
CA ALA A 411 2.79 28.31 11.40
C ALA A 411 1.58 27.87 12.24
N GLN A 412 0.37 28.26 11.82
CA GLN A 412 -0.88 27.87 12.48
C GLN A 412 -1.59 26.69 11.82
N THR A 413 -1.19 26.32 10.60
CA THR A 413 -1.77 25.23 9.83
C THR A 413 -0.74 24.09 9.67
N PRO A 414 -0.78 23.06 10.52
CA PRO A 414 0.17 21.94 10.46
C PRO A 414 -0.01 21.11 9.18
N TYR A 415 0.95 20.21 8.94
CA TYR A 415 0.96 19.21 7.86
C TYR A 415 1.20 19.72 6.43
N ILE A 416 1.36 21.03 6.22
CA ILE A 416 1.73 21.58 4.90
C ILE A 416 3.21 21.27 4.62
N THR A 417 3.46 20.39 3.64
CA THR A 417 4.82 20.00 3.24
C THR A 417 5.32 20.71 1.99
N ASP A 418 4.41 21.15 1.12
CA ASP A 418 4.76 21.87 -0.12
C ASP A 418 3.70 22.93 -0.46
N GLU A 419 4.13 23.96 -1.19
CA GLU A 419 3.27 25.03 -1.73
C GLU A 419 3.65 25.27 -3.20
N ARG A 420 2.64 25.38 -4.06
CA ARG A 420 2.81 25.68 -5.49
C ARG A 420 1.96 26.87 -5.86
N VAL A 421 2.58 27.84 -6.54
CA VAL A 421 1.90 28.99 -7.11
C VAL A 421 2.00 28.87 -8.62
N ASP A 422 0.86 28.80 -9.29
CA ASP A 422 0.82 28.86 -10.75
C ASP A 422 0.91 30.32 -11.20
N GLU A 423 1.95 30.67 -11.97
CA GLU A 423 2.20 32.05 -12.40
C GLU A 423 1.18 32.54 -13.45
N THR A 424 0.47 31.63 -14.12
CA THR A 424 -0.49 31.99 -15.18
C THR A 424 -1.86 32.33 -14.61
N THR A 425 -2.34 31.55 -13.64
CA THR A 425 -3.66 31.68 -13.04
C THR A 425 -3.63 32.38 -11.69
N GLY A 426 -2.49 32.50 -11.02
CA GLY A 426 -2.38 33.04 -9.66
C GLY A 426 -2.84 32.08 -8.56
N ARG A 427 -3.22 30.84 -8.91
CA ARG A 427 -3.70 29.83 -7.95
C ARG A 427 -2.57 29.32 -7.05
N ILE A 428 -2.91 29.11 -5.78
CA ILE A 428 -2.00 28.62 -4.75
C ILE A 428 -2.48 27.26 -4.26
N TRP A 429 -1.68 26.22 -4.48
CA TRP A 429 -1.94 24.84 -4.08
C TRP A 429 -1.03 24.44 -2.92
N TYR A 430 -1.61 23.75 -1.94
CA TYR A 430 -0.90 23.25 -0.77
C TYR A 430 -0.94 21.73 -0.74
N ARG A 431 0.23 21.10 -0.54
CA ARG A 431 0.33 19.66 -0.26
C ARG A 431 0.24 19.44 1.24
N PHE A 432 -0.85 18.83 1.68
CA PHE A 432 -1.03 18.40 3.06
C PHE A 432 -0.67 16.93 3.19
N ARG A 433 0.12 16.62 4.23
CA ARG A 433 0.51 15.24 4.54
C ARG A 433 0.32 14.97 6.03
N VAL A 434 -0.79 14.32 6.35
CA VAL A 434 -1.22 14.06 7.73
C VAL A 434 -0.69 12.69 8.18
N PRO A 435 0.28 12.63 9.11
CA PRO A 435 0.84 11.37 9.59
C PRO A 435 -0.12 10.64 10.53
N LEU A 436 -0.46 9.39 10.20
CA LEU A 436 -1.42 8.61 10.98
C LEU A 436 -0.90 8.25 12.39
N ASN A 437 0.40 8.06 12.56
CA ASN A 437 1.01 7.82 13.88
C ASN A 437 1.66 9.08 14.47
N GLY A 438 1.17 10.27 14.12
CA GLY A 438 1.70 11.55 14.63
C GLY A 438 1.29 11.86 16.08
N PRO A 439 1.99 12.81 16.74
CA PRO A 439 1.71 13.23 18.11
C PRO A 439 0.36 13.95 18.27
N ASP A 440 -0.10 14.63 17.22
CA ASP A 440 -1.34 15.41 17.19
C ASP A 440 -2.60 14.55 17.03
N ARG A 441 -2.45 13.22 16.95
CA ARG A 441 -3.54 12.27 16.81
C ARG A 441 -4.34 12.16 18.11
N LYS A 442 -5.64 12.46 18.04
CA LYS A 442 -6.56 12.28 19.16
C LYS A 442 -7.35 10.99 19.02
N ALA A 443 -7.29 10.11 20.03
CA ALA A 443 -8.13 8.91 20.08
C ALA A 443 -9.49 9.22 20.72
N VAL A 444 -10.57 8.75 20.10
CA VAL A 444 -11.95 8.83 20.62
C VAL A 444 -12.55 7.43 20.64
N GLY A 445 -13.31 7.09 21.68
CA GLY A 445 -14.03 5.80 21.73
C GLY A 445 -13.16 4.58 22.05
N GLY A 446 -11.97 4.79 22.62
CA GLY A 446 -11.10 3.70 23.10
C GLY A 446 -10.27 2.98 22.04
N ILE A 447 -10.22 3.50 20.80
CA ILE A 447 -9.33 2.97 19.75
C ILE A 447 -7.86 2.99 20.19
N ARG A 448 -7.10 1.95 19.82
CA ARG A 448 -5.69 1.78 20.23
C ARG A 448 -4.71 1.74 19.07
N ASP A 449 -5.12 1.15 17.95
CA ASP A 449 -4.26 0.95 16.79
C ASP A 449 -5.05 0.98 15.47
N PHE A 450 -4.34 0.85 14.34
CA PHE A 450 -4.90 0.94 13.01
C PHE A 450 -5.17 -0.41 12.33
N ARG A 451 -5.40 -1.49 13.10
CA ARG A 451 -5.70 -2.81 12.50
C ARG A 451 -7.13 -2.93 11.97
N SER A 452 -8.02 -2.04 12.41
CA SER A 452 -9.44 -2.06 12.03
C SER A 452 -9.97 -0.64 11.81
N ILE A 453 -9.70 -0.09 10.63
CA ILE A 453 -10.16 1.22 10.18
C ILE A 453 -11.16 1.02 9.04
N ARG A 454 -12.45 1.02 9.35
CA ARG A 454 -13.51 0.74 8.37
C ARG A 454 -13.97 1.98 7.60
N PHE A 455 -13.95 3.14 8.25
CA PHE A 455 -14.54 4.37 7.73
C PHE A 455 -13.59 5.54 7.82
N MET A 456 -13.81 6.50 6.90
CA MET A 456 -13.26 7.83 6.96
C MET A 456 -14.40 8.85 6.99
N ARG A 457 -14.37 9.80 7.92
CA ARG A 457 -15.31 10.95 7.98
C ARG A 457 -14.51 12.26 7.90
N MET A 458 -14.87 13.11 6.94
CA MET A 458 -14.35 14.47 6.81
C MET A 458 -15.44 15.45 7.22
N TYR A 459 -15.14 16.40 8.10
CA TYR A 459 -16.11 17.44 8.46
C TYR A 459 -15.48 18.81 8.65
N MET A 460 -16.26 19.85 8.42
CA MET A 460 -15.86 21.26 8.48
C MET A 460 -16.62 21.97 9.59
N ARG A 461 -15.94 22.79 10.38
CA ARG A 461 -16.53 23.59 11.47
C ARG A 461 -15.71 24.87 11.71
N GLY A 462 -16.33 25.92 12.26
CA GLY A 462 -15.65 27.17 12.59
C GLY A 462 -15.62 28.21 11.48
N PHE A 463 -16.30 27.95 10.36
CA PHE A 463 -16.39 28.89 9.23
C PHE A 463 -17.61 29.82 9.39
N GLU A 464 -17.44 31.10 9.08
CA GLU A 464 -18.55 32.08 9.13
C GLU A 464 -19.16 32.35 7.75
N ARG A 465 -18.39 32.11 6.68
CA ARG A 465 -18.78 32.35 5.28
C ARG A 465 -18.65 31.09 4.42
N PRO A 466 -19.40 31.03 3.29
CA PRO A 466 -19.26 29.95 2.33
C PRO A 466 -17.80 29.77 1.91
N THR A 467 -17.31 28.53 2.01
CA THR A 467 -15.91 28.17 1.78
C THR A 467 -15.84 26.89 0.95
N ILE A 468 -14.93 26.84 -0.01
CA ILE A 468 -14.74 25.71 -0.92
C ILE A 468 -13.36 25.12 -0.68
N LEU A 469 -13.30 23.85 -0.30
CA LEU A 469 -12.06 23.09 -0.28
C LEU A 469 -11.99 22.25 -1.55
N ARG A 470 -11.07 22.61 -2.44
CA ARG A 470 -10.92 21.99 -3.75
C ARG A 470 -9.69 21.08 -3.76
N PHE A 471 -9.91 19.78 -3.85
CA PHE A 471 -8.87 18.76 -3.78
C PHE A 471 -8.45 18.30 -5.17
N ALA A 472 -7.20 18.58 -5.56
CA ALA A 472 -6.58 18.03 -6.77
C ALA A 472 -6.20 16.55 -6.60
N SER A 473 -5.85 16.14 -5.38
CA SER A 473 -5.70 14.74 -4.96
C SER A 473 -6.26 14.58 -3.54
N LEU A 474 -6.68 13.38 -3.17
CA LEU A 474 -7.01 13.00 -1.80
C LEU A 474 -6.80 11.50 -1.66
N GLU A 475 -5.74 11.09 -0.98
CA GLU A 475 -5.22 9.72 -1.09
C GLU A 475 -4.72 9.17 0.25
N LEU A 476 -4.86 7.86 0.43
CA LEU A 476 -4.12 7.14 1.48
C LEU A 476 -2.78 6.69 0.90
N VAL A 477 -1.68 7.18 1.48
CA VAL A 477 -0.33 6.87 1.01
C VAL A 477 0.28 5.78 1.89
N ARG A 478 0.69 4.71 1.24
CA ARG A 478 1.47 3.61 1.84
C ARG A 478 2.88 3.58 1.26
N ASN A 479 3.84 3.21 2.09
CA ASN A 479 5.22 3.00 1.65
C ASN A 479 5.51 1.50 1.55
N GLN A 480 6.36 1.07 0.62
CA GLN A 480 6.86 -0.31 0.62
C GLN A 480 7.91 -0.52 1.71
N TRP A 481 8.71 0.52 1.96
CA TRP A 481 9.70 0.56 3.01
C TRP A 481 9.06 1.05 4.31
N ARG A 482 9.35 0.36 5.42
CA ARG A 482 8.78 0.63 6.75
C ARG A 482 9.79 1.33 7.62
N ARG A 483 9.37 2.32 8.40
CA ARG A 483 10.24 2.94 9.41
C ARG A 483 10.59 1.94 10.51
N TYR A 484 11.86 1.86 10.86
CA TYR A 484 12.30 1.14 12.05
C TYR A 484 12.18 2.06 13.26
N THR A 485 11.27 1.74 14.17
CA THR A 485 10.91 2.59 15.33
C THR A 485 11.65 2.24 16.61
N ARG A 486 12.36 1.12 16.65
CA ARG A 486 13.13 0.69 17.83
C ARG A 486 14.53 1.29 17.79
N SER A 487 15.19 1.34 18.94
CA SER A 487 16.59 1.76 19.02
C SER A 487 17.51 0.76 18.29
N LEU A 488 18.47 1.31 17.57
CA LEU A 488 19.57 0.58 16.92
C LEU A 488 20.91 0.76 17.68
N ALA A 489 20.90 1.47 18.81
CA ALA A 489 22.08 1.67 19.64
C ALA A 489 22.57 0.34 20.23
N GLN A 490 23.89 0.19 20.38
CA GLN A 490 24.49 -1.02 20.95
C GLN A 490 24.18 -1.12 22.46
N PRO A 491 23.96 -2.33 23.00
CA PRO A 491 23.80 -2.53 24.44
C PRO A 491 25.03 -2.01 25.21
N GLY A 492 24.84 -1.08 26.14
CA GLY A 492 25.92 -0.50 26.96
C GLY A 492 26.43 0.87 26.49
N GLN A 493 25.99 1.37 25.33
CA GLN A 493 26.13 2.79 25.00
C GLN A 493 24.98 3.58 25.64
N ASN A 494 25.30 4.73 26.27
CA ASN A 494 24.28 5.64 26.80
C ASN A 494 23.32 6.06 25.68
N GLU A 495 22.06 6.31 26.03
CA GLU A 495 21.06 6.87 25.11
C GLU A 495 21.60 8.11 24.37
N ALA A 496 21.16 8.29 23.11
CA ALA A 496 21.58 9.40 22.26
C ALA A 496 21.48 10.74 23.02
N ILE A 497 22.48 11.60 22.86
CA ILE A 497 22.55 12.86 23.58
C ILE A 497 21.82 13.92 22.76
N CYS A 498 20.58 14.20 23.13
CA CYS A 498 19.77 15.28 22.55
C CYS A 498 19.59 16.39 23.60
N ASP A 499 19.67 17.67 23.21
CA ASP A 499 19.33 18.83 24.07
C ASP A 499 17.80 19.01 24.20
N GLY A 500 17.07 17.92 24.46
CA GLY A 500 15.62 17.90 24.62
C GLY A 500 14.79 17.99 23.32
N THR A 501 15.41 17.97 22.14
CA THR A 501 14.71 17.93 20.84
C THR A 501 14.48 16.49 20.35
N GLU A 502 13.25 16.17 19.95
CA GLU A 502 12.90 14.87 19.38
C GLU A 502 13.32 14.79 17.90
N THR A 503 13.96 13.69 17.49
CA THR A 503 14.30 13.43 16.08
C THR A 503 13.04 13.11 15.28
N ASN A 504 12.72 13.96 14.30
CA ASN A 504 11.60 13.74 13.38
C ASN A 504 12.09 12.91 12.18
N PHE A 505 11.46 11.75 11.93
CA PHE A 505 11.83 10.86 10.83
C PHE A 505 10.63 10.51 9.94
N GLN A 506 10.73 10.90 8.67
CA GLN A 506 9.69 10.74 7.66
C GLN A 506 10.25 10.04 6.42
N ILE A 507 9.42 9.17 5.82
CA ILE A 507 9.68 8.55 4.52
C ILE A 507 8.86 9.30 3.49
N ASP A 508 9.49 9.82 2.45
CA ASP A 508 8.85 10.39 1.27
C ASP A 508 9.37 9.67 0.02
N ALA A 509 8.86 10.09 -1.12
CA ALA A 509 9.43 9.78 -2.41
C ALA A 509 9.75 11.05 -3.16
N VAL A 510 10.83 11.02 -3.93
CA VAL A 510 11.18 12.08 -4.87
C VAL A 510 11.18 11.50 -6.28
N ASN A 511 10.50 12.17 -7.19
CA ASN A 511 10.33 11.67 -8.54
C ASN A 511 10.59 12.75 -9.60
N ILE A 512 10.78 12.32 -10.85
CA ILE A 512 11.09 13.22 -11.95
C ILE A 512 9.89 14.06 -12.40
N GLU A 513 8.65 13.60 -12.16
CA GLU A 513 7.45 14.31 -12.61
C GLU A 513 7.01 15.45 -11.67
N GLU A 514 7.25 15.31 -10.37
CA GLU A 514 6.82 16.24 -9.33
C GLU A 514 7.98 17.03 -8.74
N ASN A 515 9.19 16.46 -8.66
CA ASN A 515 10.33 17.05 -7.97
C ASN A 515 11.47 17.54 -8.89
N SER A 516 11.28 17.60 -10.21
CA SER A 516 12.30 18.14 -11.12
C SER A 516 12.53 19.65 -11.04
N ASN A 517 11.71 20.38 -10.26
CA ASN A 517 11.91 21.80 -9.95
C ASN A 517 12.18 22.04 -8.45
N LYS A 518 12.40 20.97 -7.66
CA LYS A 518 12.78 21.09 -6.25
C LYS A 518 14.07 21.91 -6.13
N GLN A 519 14.16 22.74 -5.10
CA GLN A 519 15.35 23.51 -4.75
C GLN A 519 15.88 23.05 -3.38
N PRO A 520 17.18 23.15 -3.10
CA PRO A 520 18.26 23.58 -4.02
C PRO A 520 18.63 22.51 -5.06
N PHE A 521 18.31 21.24 -4.80
CA PHE A 521 18.53 20.14 -5.72
C PHE A 521 17.22 19.65 -6.32
N ASN A 522 17.16 19.64 -7.65
CA ASN A 522 16.07 19.02 -8.37
C ASN A 522 16.36 17.55 -8.67
N TYR A 523 15.30 16.75 -8.68
CA TYR A 523 15.45 15.32 -8.97
C TYR A 523 15.92 15.12 -10.42
N SER A 524 17.04 14.42 -10.58
CA SER A 524 17.61 14.07 -11.88
C SER A 524 18.03 12.60 -11.86
N LEU A 525 18.00 11.94 -13.01
CA LEU A 525 18.41 10.52 -13.11
C LEU A 525 19.91 10.38 -12.88
N PRO A 526 20.37 9.36 -12.14
CA PRO A 526 21.79 9.03 -12.04
C PRO A 526 22.43 8.84 -13.42
N VAL A 527 23.74 9.09 -13.51
CA VAL A 527 24.46 8.92 -14.77
C VAL A 527 24.41 7.46 -15.23
N GLY A 528 23.96 7.24 -16.46
CA GLY A 528 23.84 5.91 -17.05
C GLY A 528 22.52 5.18 -16.77
N ILE A 529 21.58 5.81 -16.06
CA ILE A 529 20.20 5.34 -15.92
C ILE A 529 19.31 6.05 -16.95
N GLN A 530 18.36 5.32 -17.52
CA GLN A 530 17.41 5.82 -18.50
C GLN A 530 16.01 5.37 -18.09
N ARG A 531 15.04 6.27 -18.23
CA ARG A 531 13.63 5.96 -17.96
C ARG A 531 13.16 4.80 -18.81
N GLU A 532 12.41 3.90 -18.18
CA GLU A 532 11.77 2.81 -18.89
C GLU A 532 10.75 3.32 -19.91
N GLN A 533 10.67 2.64 -21.05
CA GLN A 533 9.68 2.93 -22.08
C GLN A 533 8.56 1.89 -22.01
N SER A 534 7.32 2.35 -21.88
CA SER A 534 6.16 1.48 -22.00
C SER A 534 6.06 0.93 -23.43
N LEU A 535 5.99 -0.39 -23.54
CA LEU A 535 5.77 -1.07 -24.81
C LEU A 535 4.26 -1.09 -25.15
N GLY A 536 3.76 0.05 -25.63
CA GLY A 536 2.38 0.23 -26.07
C GLY A 536 2.25 0.81 -27.49
N VAL A 537 1.02 1.14 -27.91
CA VAL A 537 0.74 1.84 -29.18
C VAL A 537 1.43 3.21 -29.22
N PHE A 538 1.59 3.83 -28.05
CA PHE A 538 2.40 5.02 -27.83
C PHE A 538 3.59 4.66 -26.93
N GLN A 539 4.78 5.11 -27.32
CA GLN A 539 6.00 4.96 -26.52
C GLN A 539 5.99 6.06 -25.45
N THR A 540 5.80 5.68 -24.19
CA THR A 540 5.76 6.62 -23.07
C THR A 540 6.90 6.33 -22.10
N LEU A 541 7.54 7.37 -21.59
CA LEU A 541 8.52 7.21 -20.51
C LEU A 541 7.75 7.02 -19.20
N GLN A 542 8.05 5.95 -18.46
CA GLN A 542 7.50 5.75 -17.11
C GLN A 542 8.05 6.82 -16.17
N ASN A 543 7.31 7.13 -15.10
CA ASN A 543 7.85 7.96 -14.02
C ASN A 543 9.13 7.30 -13.47
N GLU A 544 10.02 8.12 -12.91
CA GLU A 544 11.17 7.61 -12.17
C GLU A 544 11.19 8.19 -10.76
N GLN A 545 11.33 7.34 -9.75
CA GLN A 545 11.17 7.68 -8.34
C GLN A 545 12.26 7.06 -7.46
N SER A 546 12.73 7.83 -6.47
CA SER A 546 13.62 7.38 -5.40
C SER A 546 12.93 7.44 -4.05
N LEU A 547 13.40 6.58 -3.13
CA LEU A 547 13.05 6.66 -1.72
C LEU A 547 13.74 7.87 -1.08
N ALA A 548 12.99 8.73 -0.40
CA ALA A 548 13.52 9.87 0.34
C ALA A 548 13.35 9.69 1.86
N LEU A 549 14.45 9.77 2.59
CA LEU A 549 14.50 9.75 4.05
C LEU A 549 14.71 11.17 4.56
N ARG A 550 13.68 11.77 5.14
CA ARG A 550 13.76 13.10 5.76
C ARG A 550 13.94 12.94 7.25
N ILE A 551 15.07 13.42 7.76
CA ILE A 551 15.42 13.33 9.17
C ILE A 551 15.73 14.74 9.65
N ASP A 552 14.96 15.23 10.61
CA ASP A 552 15.25 16.47 11.32
C ASP A 552 15.71 16.15 12.73
N ASN A 553 16.73 16.86 13.22
CA ASN A 553 17.31 16.68 14.55
C ASN A 553 17.90 15.28 14.82
N LEU A 554 18.69 14.71 13.91
CA LEU A 554 19.41 13.45 14.14
C LEU A 554 20.50 13.66 15.19
N CYS A 555 20.27 13.15 16.40
CA CYS A 555 21.17 13.35 17.53
C CYS A 555 22.49 12.58 17.41
N ASP A 556 23.50 13.05 18.13
CA ASP A 556 24.81 12.40 18.27
C ASP A 556 24.66 10.98 18.85
N GLY A 557 25.19 9.97 18.12
CA GLY A 557 25.05 8.55 18.44
C GLY A 557 23.70 7.92 18.05
N ASP A 558 22.76 8.68 17.49
CA ASP A 558 21.46 8.14 17.04
C ASP A 558 21.53 7.63 15.58
N SER A 559 20.58 6.76 15.26
CA SER A 559 20.38 6.27 13.90
C SER A 559 18.90 6.09 13.59
N LYS A 560 18.57 6.30 12.32
CA LYS A 560 17.22 6.10 11.78
C LYS A 560 17.33 5.26 10.53
N ALA A 561 16.41 4.32 10.38
CA ALA A 561 16.45 3.36 9.30
C ALA A 561 15.06 3.01 8.80
N VAL A 562 15.01 2.57 7.56
CA VAL A 562 13.87 1.89 6.97
C VAL A 562 14.22 0.45 6.67
N PHE A 563 13.21 -0.40 6.57
CA PHE A 563 13.40 -1.79 6.20
C PHE A 563 12.31 -2.31 5.26
N LYS A 564 12.67 -3.34 4.52
CA LYS A 564 11.77 -4.11 3.66
C LYS A 564 11.99 -5.60 3.93
N TYR A 565 10.88 -6.33 3.99
CA TYR A 565 10.93 -7.79 4.00
C TYR A 565 11.18 -8.28 2.58
N THR A 566 12.06 -9.26 2.46
CA THR A 566 12.45 -9.87 1.19
C THR A 566 12.71 -11.36 1.42
N GLU A 567 12.69 -12.16 0.37
CA GLU A 567 13.07 -13.58 0.41
C GLU A 567 14.09 -13.87 -0.69
N ASN A 568 15.02 -12.92 -0.88
CA ASN A 568 16.01 -13.00 -1.94
C ASN A 568 17.20 -13.88 -1.55
N ASP A 569 17.63 -14.72 -2.50
CA ASP A 569 18.90 -15.42 -2.45
C ASP A 569 19.98 -14.60 -3.16
N LEU A 570 20.86 -13.98 -2.37
CA LEU A 570 21.90 -13.09 -2.87
C LEU A 570 23.17 -13.84 -3.32
N ARG A 571 23.25 -15.17 -3.13
CA ARG A 571 24.49 -15.94 -3.37
C ARG A 571 24.83 -16.10 -4.85
N VAL A 572 23.85 -15.94 -5.73
CA VAL A 572 24.03 -16.06 -7.19
C VAL A 572 24.44 -14.75 -7.84
N TYR A 573 24.76 -13.74 -7.04
CA TYR A 573 25.17 -12.43 -7.50
C TYR A 573 26.53 -12.08 -6.89
N GLU A 574 27.37 -11.38 -7.65
CA GLU A 574 28.69 -10.98 -7.19
C GLU A 574 28.64 -9.70 -6.35
N ARG A 575 27.79 -8.73 -6.72
CA ARG A 575 27.82 -7.39 -6.12
C ARG A 575 26.42 -6.85 -5.85
N LEU A 576 26.33 -6.01 -4.83
CA LEU A 576 25.16 -5.17 -4.53
C LEU A 576 25.50 -3.71 -4.79
N GLN A 577 24.57 -3.00 -5.45
CA GLN A 577 24.72 -1.61 -5.87
C GLN A 577 23.51 -0.77 -5.51
N MET A 578 23.71 0.49 -5.13
CA MET A 578 22.65 1.48 -4.86
C MET A 578 23.19 2.90 -5.01
N PHE A 579 22.40 3.80 -5.60
CA PHE A 579 22.73 5.22 -5.70
C PHE A 579 22.18 5.98 -4.50
N ILE A 580 22.98 6.89 -3.95
CA ILE A 580 22.62 7.67 -2.77
C ILE A 580 22.93 9.15 -3.02
N HIS A 581 21.96 10.00 -2.65
CA HIS A 581 22.10 11.44 -2.57
C HIS A 581 21.86 11.88 -1.12
N ALA A 582 22.58 12.87 -0.63
CA ALA A 582 22.38 13.43 0.71
C ALA A 582 22.49 14.96 0.66
N GLU A 583 21.49 15.66 1.16
CA GLU A 583 21.41 17.12 1.23
C GLU A 583 21.02 17.59 2.64
N THR A 584 21.39 18.81 2.98
CA THR A 584 20.98 19.47 4.24
C THR A 584 19.57 20.03 4.11
N ARG A 585 18.72 19.84 5.12
CA ARG A 585 17.32 20.34 5.12
C ARG A 585 17.14 21.74 5.70
N ASP A 586 18.00 22.14 6.62
CA ASP A 586 17.86 23.39 7.35
C ASP A 586 19.00 24.36 7.01
N SER A 587 18.68 25.51 6.43
CA SER A 587 19.65 26.60 6.18
C SER A 587 19.69 27.64 7.30
N THR A 588 18.81 27.50 8.31
CA THR A 588 18.62 28.47 9.40
C THR A 588 19.35 28.11 10.69
N PHE A 589 19.73 26.85 10.90
CA PHE A 589 20.63 26.46 12.00
C PHE A 589 22.08 26.36 11.54
N LEU A 590 22.96 27.00 12.31
CA LEU A 590 24.40 27.13 12.09
C LEU A 590 25.11 25.77 12.07
N GLY A 591 25.28 25.20 10.87
CA GLY A 591 26.21 24.11 10.60
C GLY A 591 25.89 23.42 9.28
N ASP A 592 26.58 23.76 8.20
CA ASP A 592 26.66 22.87 7.03
C ASP A 592 27.07 21.48 7.52
N VAL A 593 26.32 20.43 7.19
CA VAL A 593 26.71 19.06 7.50
C VAL A 593 28.06 18.80 6.83
N PRO A 594 29.14 18.57 7.60
CA PRO A 594 30.45 18.29 7.02
C PRO A 594 30.43 16.98 6.24
N ASP A 595 31.30 16.86 5.24
CA ASP A 595 31.53 15.57 4.62
C ASP A 595 32.03 14.56 5.68
N ASP A 596 31.61 13.30 5.55
CA ASP A 596 31.93 12.19 6.46
C ASP A 596 31.35 12.30 7.88
N ALA A 597 30.59 13.36 8.19
CA ALA A 597 29.94 13.52 9.49
C ALA A 597 28.86 12.46 9.72
N LEU A 598 28.13 12.06 8.67
CA LEU A 598 27.10 11.04 8.72
C LEU A 598 27.56 9.77 7.99
N ARG A 599 27.03 8.63 8.40
CA ARG A 599 27.28 7.35 7.71
C ARG A 599 25.98 6.71 7.27
N LEU A 600 25.94 6.23 6.04
CA LEU A 600 24.86 5.36 5.57
C LEU A 600 25.28 3.91 5.77
N PHE A 601 24.33 3.10 6.23
CA PHE A 601 24.52 1.67 6.37
C PHE A 601 23.40 0.89 5.71
N VAL A 602 23.75 -0.27 5.16
CA VAL A 602 22.82 -1.27 4.66
C VAL A 602 23.00 -2.54 5.48
N ARG A 603 21.92 -3.04 6.09
CA ARG A 603 21.90 -4.34 6.77
C ARG A 603 21.17 -5.39 5.94
N LEU A 604 21.76 -6.57 5.88
CA LEU A 604 21.23 -7.75 5.20
C LEU A 604 21.22 -8.91 6.19
N GLY A 605 20.08 -9.54 6.44
CA GLY A 605 20.04 -10.65 7.41
C GLY A 605 18.70 -11.33 7.58
N SER A 606 18.65 -12.19 8.59
CA SER A 606 17.42 -12.88 9.00
C SER A 606 16.60 -12.08 10.02
N ASP A 607 17.22 -11.11 10.70
CA ASP A 607 16.58 -10.17 11.62
C ASP A 607 17.27 -8.78 11.62
N PHE A 608 16.79 -7.87 12.47
CA PHE A 608 17.25 -6.48 12.53
C PHE A 608 18.45 -6.22 13.48
N GLN A 609 18.72 -7.10 14.44
CA GLN A 609 19.53 -6.78 15.63
C GLN A 609 20.53 -7.87 16.05
N SER A 610 20.24 -9.13 15.78
CA SER A 610 21.02 -10.28 16.28
C SER A 610 21.73 -11.02 15.16
N ASN A 611 21.16 -11.08 13.96
CA ASN A 611 21.70 -11.83 12.83
C ASN A 611 21.68 -10.98 11.56
N TYR A 612 22.75 -10.19 11.38
CA TYR A 612 22.90 -9.33 10.21
C TYR A 612 24.35 -9.18 9.76
N TYR A 613 24.50 -8.99 8.45
CA TYR A 613 25.64 -8.31 7.86
C TYR A 613 25.33 -6.82 7.74
N GLU A 614 26.33 -5.97 7.93
CA GLU A 614 26.22 -4.52 7.73
C GLU A 614 27.35 -4.03 6.84
N TYR A 615 27.01 -3.20 5.85
CA TYR A 615 27.96 -2.47 5.03
C TYR A 615 27.72 -0.98 5.23
N GLU A 616 28.74 -0.23 5.63
CA GLU A 616 28.65 1.17 6.01
C GLU A 616 29.64 2.03 5.22
N ILE A 617 29.16 3.17 4.73
CA ILE A 617 29.94 4.17 4.00
C ILE A 617 29.80 5.56 4.64
N PRO A 618 30.86 6.38 4.67
CA PRO A 618 30.74 7.78 5.05
C PRO A 618 30.03 8.58 3.94
N LEU A 619 29.10 9.44 4.32
CA LEU A 619 28.31 10.24 3.38
C LEU A 619 29.01 11.56 3.03
N LYS A 620 29.03 11.88 1.74
CA LYS A 620 29.38 13.19 1.20
C LYS A 620 28.11 14.00 0.96
N ILE A 621 28.08 15.24 1.42
CA ILE A 621 26.87 16.08 1.32
C ILE A 621 26.94 16.89 0.04
N SER A 622 25.87 16.87 -0.75
CA SER A 622 25.77 17.65 -1.98
C SER A 622 25.77 19.15 -1.69
N ARG A 623 26.43 19.94 -2.55
CA ARG A 623 26.71 21.37 -2.32
C ARG A 623 25.92 22.28 -3.28
N PRO A 624 25.00 23.14 -2.78
CA PRO A 624 24.13 23.97 -3.62
C PRO A 624 24.87 24.96 -4.54
N ASP A 625 26.05 25.42 -4.15
CA ASP A 625 26.88 26.34 -4.91
C ASP A 625 27.46 25.70 -6.18
N VAL A 626 27.68 24.38 -6.18
CA VAL A 626 28.19 23.63 -7.34
C VAL A 626 27.13 23.48 -8.42
N VAL A 627 25.87 23.29 -8.03
CA VAL A 627 24.74 23.12 -8.96
C VAL A 627 24.15 24.43 -9.48
N ARG A 628 24.53 25.56 -8.90
CA ARG A 628 23.95 26.86 -9.24
C ARG A 628 24.22 27.24 -10.70
N GLY A 629 23.15 27.38 -11.48
CA GLY A 629 23.22 27.75 -12.90
C GLY A 629 23.51 26.59 -13.85
N LEU A 630 23.61 25.36 -13.34
CA LEU A 630 23.65 24.15 -14.14
C LEU A 630 22.22 23.66 -14.42
N ASN A 631 22.05 22.99 -15.57
CA ASN A 631 20.80 22.32 -15.92
C ASN A 631 20.83 20.87 -15.39
N GLY A 632 19.70 20.38 -14.86
CA GLY A 632 19.57 19.02 -14.30
C GLY A 632 19.95 17.87 -15.24
N ASN A 633 19.99 18.10 -16.55
CA ASN A 633 20.41 17.11 -17.54
C ASN A 633 21.92 17.06 -17.79
N GLN A 634 22.69 18.03 -17.28
CA GLN A 634 24.14 18.07 -17.44
C GLN A 634 24.81 17.03 -16.52
N GLU A 635 25.84 16.36 -17.02
CA GLU A 635 26.57 15.34 -16.26
C GLU A 635 27.17 15.89 -14.97
N GLN A 636 27.66 17.13 -14.97
CA GLN A 636 28.17 17.80 -13.78
C GLN A 636 27.09 17.98 -12.70
N TYR A 637 25.85 18.30 -13.09
CA TYR A 637 24.73 18.40 -12.16
C TYR A 637 24.42 17.03 -11.56
N LYS A 638 24.29 16.02 -12.42
CA LYS A 638 23.98 14.64 -12.02
C LYS A 638 25.03 14.05 -11.08
N ASN A 639 26.32 14.34 -11.31
CA ASN A 639 27.41 13.89 -10.45
C ASN A 639 27.48 14.63 -9.12
N GLU A 640 26.88 15.82 -9.00
CA GLU A 640 26.78 16.52 -7.71
C GLU A 640 25.57 16.04 -6.90
N VAL A 641 24.46 15.71 -7.56
CA VAL A 641 23.31 15.06 -6.91
C VAL A 641 23.67 13.63 -6.52
N TRP A 642 24.05 12.80 -7.48
CA TRP A 642 24.47 11.43 -7.27
C TRP A 642 25.99 11.34 -7.22
N ARG A 643 26.56 11.84 -6.12
CA ARG A 643 28.01 11.81 -5.89
C ARG A 643 28.58 10.41 -6.05
N PRO A 644 29.59 10.18 -6.90
CA PRO A 644 30.21 8.87 -7.07
C PRO A 644 30.75 8.28 -5.75
N GLU A 645 31.15 9.13 -4.80
CA GLU A 645 31.61 8.74 -3.48
C GLU A 645 30.49 8.15 -2.61
N ASN A 646 29.24 8.53 -2.86
CA ASN A 646 28.06 7.97 -2.20
C ASN A 646 27.51 6.74 -2.94
N PHE A 647 28.10 6.34 -4.08
CA PHE A 647 27.63 5.16 -4.79
C PHE A 647 28.04 3.89 -4.03
N LEU A 648 27.05 3.25 -3.43
CA LEU A 648 27.24 2.00 -2.70
C LEU A 648 27.43 0.88 -3.72
N ASN A 649 28.60 0.26 -3.74
CA ASN A 649 28.95 -0.80 -4.68
C ASN A 649 30.01 -1.73 -4.07
N PHE A 650 29.60 -2.90 -3.57
CA PHE A 650 30.51 -3.83 -2.91
C PHE A 650 30.32 -5.29 -3.36
N PRO A 651 31.39 -6.11 -3.38
CA PRO A 651 31.26 -7.54 -3.61
C PRO A 651 30.63 -8.22 -2.40
N LEU A 652 29.59 -9.05 -2.61
CA LEU A 652 28.92 -9.78 -1.52
C LEU A 652 29.85 -10.80 -0.84
N ALA A 653 30.90 -11.26 -1.55
CA ALA A 653 31.91 -12.18 -1.02
C ALA A 653 32.61 -11.64 0.24
N ILE A 654 32.82 -10.32 0.35
CA ILE A 654 33.52 -9.72 1.49
C ILE A 654 32.78 -9.94 2.82
N LEU A 655 31.44 -10.04 2.76
CA LEU A 655 30.61 -10.30 3.94
C LEU A 655 30.82 -11.72 4.46
N ARG A 656 30.89 -12.69 3.54
CA ARG A 656 31.21 -14.09 3.87
C ARG A 656 32.63 -14.22 4.42
N GLU A 657 33.59 -13.57 3.78
CA GLU A 657 35.00 -13.59 4.21
C GLU A 657 35.13 -13.02 5.62
N LEU A 658 34.42 -11.94 5.95
CA LEU A 658 34.37 -11.38 7.31
C LEU A 658 33.79 -12.37 8.33
N LYS A 659 32.72 -13.10 7.97
CA LYS A 659 32.14 -14.15 8.82
C LYS A 659 33.13 -15.27 9.09
N GLN A 660 33.88 -15.68 8.05
CA GLN A 660 34.92 -16.71 8.15
C GLN A 660 36.08 -16.23 9.04
N GLU A 661 36.61 -15.04 8.81
CA GLU A 661 37.68 -14.44 9.62
C GLU A 661 37.30 -14.40 11.10
N ARG A 662 36.09 -13.93 11.42
CA ARG A 662 35.57 -13.96 12.79
C ARG A 662 35.56 -15.37 13.38
N ASN A 663 35.06 -16.35 12.63
CA ASN A 663 34.93 -17.74 13.08
C ASN A 663 36.30 -18.34 13.36
N ASP A 664 37.27 -18.11 12.49
CA ASP A 664 38.65 -18.60 12.62
C ASP A 664 39.33 -18.02 13.87
N LEU A 665 38.99 -16.78 14.23
CA LEU A 665 39.44 -16.12 15.46
C LEU A 665 38.70 -16.58 16.73
N ASN A 666 37.69 -17.45 16.61
CA ASN A 666 36.79 -17.84 17.71
C ASN A 666 36.17 -16.63 18.45
N PHE A 667 35.88 -15.56 17.73
CA PHE A 667 35.24 -14.38 18.29
C PHE A 667 33.76 -14.65 18.60
N ASP A 668 33.22 -14.07 19.67
CA ASP A 668 31.84 -14.33 20.09
C ASP A 668 30.84 -13.86 19.03
N ALA A 669 30.00 -14.78 18.54
CA ALA A 669 28.99 -14.49 17.54
C ALA A 669 27.90 -13.53 18.06
N ALA A 670 27.71 -13.39 19.38
CA ALA A 670 26.74 -12.45 19.94
C ALA A 670 27.21 -10.97 19.85
N GLU A 671 28.52 -10.76 19.69
CA GLU A 671 29.15 -9.45 19.57
C GLU A 671 29.29 -9.05 18.09
N GLU A 672 29.38 -7.74 17.84
CA GLU A 672 29.57 -7.20 16.50
C GLU A 672 31.06 -7.28 16.14
N PHE A 673 31.40 -8.07 15.12
CA PHE A 673 32.75 -8.12 14.55
C PHE A 673 32.83 -7.19 13.34
N ALA A 674 33.77 -6.25 13.34
CA ALA A 674 33.89 -5.22 12.32
C ALA A 674 35.30 -5.19 11.71
N SER A 675 35.38 -4.88 10.42
CA SER A 675 36.63 -4.70 9.69
C SER A 675 36.52 -3.52 8.72
N ILE A 676 37.66 -2.99 8.29
CA ILE A 676 37.74 -1.91 7.30
C ILE A 676 37.90 -2.52 5.92
N TYR A 677 37.04 -2.10 4.99
CA TYR A 677 37.12 -2.45 3.58
C TYR A 677 37.42 -1.21 2.75
N VAL A 678 38.37 -1.29 1.84
CA VAL A 678 38.68 -0.21 0.89
C VAL A 678 38.31 -0.70 -0.51
N PRO A 679 37.25 -0.17 -1.14
CA PRO A 679 36.87 -0.55 -2.49
C PRO A 679 37.97 -0.24 -3.51
N GLU A 680 38.10 -1.11 -4.51
CA GLU A 680 39.04 -0.93 -5.61
C GLU A 680 38.85 0.42 -6.31
N GLY A 681 39.95 1.14 -6.54
CA GLY A 681 39.93 2.44 -7.23
C GLY A 681 39.48 3.62 -6.36
N THR A 682 39.28 3.41 -5.05
CA THR A 682 38.95 4.47 -4.09
C THR A 682 39.97 4.51 -2.96
N SER A 683 40.03 5.63 -2.23
CA SER A 683 40.77 5.75 -0.96
C SER A 683 39.83 5.87 0.25
N ALA A 684 38.53 5.64 0.05
CA ALA A 684 37.53 5.75 1.10
C ALA A 684 37.52 4.47 1.94
N GLU A 685 37.57 4.63 3.27
CA GLU A 685 37.46 3.52 4.21
C GLU A 685 35.99 3.25 4.50
N HIS A 686 35.52 2.06 4.14
CA HIS A 686 34.18 1.57 4.46
C HIS A 686 34.26 0.58 5.62
N VAL A 687 33.17 0.44 6.36
CA VAL A 687 33.12 -0.48 7.51
C VAL A 687 32.19 -1.63 7.16
N ILE A 688 32.69 -2.85 7.30
CA ILE A 688 31.92 -4.08 7.17
C ILE A 688 31.76 -4.73 8.52
N LYS A 689 30.56 -5.23 8.82
CA LYS A 689 30.27 -5.85 10.12
C LYS A 689 29.45 -7.11 9.98
N VAL A 690 29.64 -8.03 10.93
CA VAL A 690 28.86 -9.25 11.07
C VAL A 690 28.49 -9.43 12.54
N ARG A 691 27.21 -9.76 12.79
CA ARG A 691 26.71 -10.13 14.11
C ARG A 691 25.78 -11.34 13.99
N GLY A 692 25.91 -12.30 14.89
CA GLY A 692 25.19 -13.56 14.87
C GLY A 692 25.58 -14.44 13.68
N ASN A 693 24.66 -15.26 13.19
CA ASN A 693 24.87 -16.07 12.00
C ASN A 693 23.89 -15.67 10.89
N PRO A 694 24.10 -14.49 10.27
CA PRO A 694 23.32 -14.07 9.11
C PRO A 694 23.60 -14.99 7.92
N ASN A 695 22.73 -14.86 6.90
CA ASN A 695 22.76 -15.71 5.73
C ASN A 695 22.35 -14.94 4.47
N LEU A 696 23.18 -14.97 3.43
CA LEU A 696 22.90 -14.36 2.13
C LEU A 696 21.97 -15.20 1.26
N GLY A 697 21.89 -16.50 1.50
CA GLY A 697 21.01 -17.44 0.79
C GLY A 697 19.54 -17.30 1.14
N PHE A 698 19.24 -16.70 2.29
CA PHE A 698 17.88 -16.37 2.70
C PHE A 698 17.87 -15.05 3.47
N THR A 699 18.00 -13.96 2.72
CA THR A 699 17.96 -12.62 3.28
C THR A 699 16.50 -12.23 3.52
N LYS A 700 16.02 -12.31 4.77
CA LYS A 700 14.64 -11.98 5.14
C LYS A 700 14.37 -10.48 5.20
N VAL A 701 15.41 -9.73 5.55
CA VAL A 701 15.31 -8.31 5.84
C VAL A 701 16.45 -7.59 5.14
N MET A 702 16.09 -6.51 4.46
CA MET A 702 17.01 -5.47 4.01
C MET A 702 16.66 -4.17 4.73
N MET A 703 17.66 -3.53 5.30
CA MET A 703 17.50 -2.26 6.01
C MET A 703 18.49 -1.24 5.49
N ILE A 704 18.01 -0.02 5.27
CA ILE A 704 18.80 1.12 4.83
C ILE A 704 18.64 2.19 5.91
N GLY A 705 19.74 2.71 6.43
CA GLY A 705 19.68 3.73 7.47
C GLY A 705 20.84 4.71 7.44
N VAL A 706 20.65 5.79 8.18
CA VAL A 706 21.67 6.81 8.42
C VAL A 706 21.95 6.85 9.91
N ARG A 707 23.24 6.98 10.25
CA ARG A 707 23.71 7.17 11.62
C ARG A 707 24.56 8.42 11.72
N ASN A 708 24.42 9.09 12.85
CA ASN A 708 25.33 10.11 13.31
C ASN A 708 26.31 9.43 14.29
N PRO A 709 27.50 9.02 13.83
CA PRO A 709 28.46 8.31 14.67
C PRO A 709 28.92 9.20 15.83
N ARG A 710 29.03 8.62 17.02
CA ARG A 710 29.51 9.35 18.19
C ARG A 710 30.97 9.73 18.04
N GLN A 711 31.27 11.03 18.01
CA GLN A 711 32.65 11.53 17.94
C GLN A 711 33.05 12.17 19.27
N GLU A 712 34.26 11.89 19.77
CA GLU A 712 34.77 12.50 21.00
C GLU A 712 35.02 14.01 20.86
N GLU A 713 35.24 14.49 19.63
CA GLU A 713 35.61 15.87 19.32
C GLU A 713 34.40 16.81 19.14
N ASP A 714 33.23 16.28 18.74
CA ASP A 714 31.98 17.02 18.45
C ASP A 714 30.80 16.51 19.29
N PHE A 715 30.97 16.52 20.60
CA PHE A 715 29.96 16.02 21.55
C PHE A 715 28.64 16.79 21.42
N GLY A 716 27.58 16.11 20.93
CA GLY A 716 26.24 16.68 20.83
C GLY A 716 25.89 17.40 19.52
N ALA A 717 26.63 17.17 18.42
CA ALA A 717 26.23 17.66 17.10
C ALA A 717 24.91 17.04 16.63
N VAL A 718 23.98 17.87 16.17
CA VAL A 718 22.65 17.47 15.68
C VAL A 718 22.52 17.88 14.23
N TYR A 719 22.12 16.95 13.35
CA TYR A 719 22.04 17.20 11.91
C TYR A 719 20.63 16.97 11.36
N SER A 720 20.21 17.81 10.41
CA SER A 720 18.94 17.68 9.68
C SER A 720 19.23 17.46 8.19
N ILE A 721 18.86 16.30 7.67
CA ILE A 721 19.22 15.86 6.32
C ILE A 721 18.05 15.23 5.56
N GLU A 722 18.13 15.29 4.24
CA GLU A 722 17.30 14.51 3.33
C GLU A 722 18.21 13.60 2.50
N LEU A 723 17.94 12.30 2.56
CA LEU A 723 18.70 11.29 1.83
C LEU A 723 17.82 10.64 0.78
N TRP A 724 18.29 10.55 -0.46
CA TRP A 724 17.60 9.80 -1.51
C TRP A 724 18.36 8.50 -1.79
N ALA A 725 17.64 7.39 -1.84
CA ALA A 725 18.16 6.09 -2.27
C ALA A 725 17.45 5.66 -3.55
N ASN A 726 18.24 5.26 -4.55
CA ASN A 726 17.73 4.85 -5.84
C ASN A 726 18.41 3.57 -6.35
N GLU A 727 17.70 2.84 -7.22
CA GLU A 727 18.25 1.74 -8.03
C GLU A 727 19.01 0.68 -7.21
N LEU A 728 18.35 0.08 -6.20
CA LEU A 728 18.91 -1.01 -5.41
C LEU A 728 18.93 -2.29 -6.26
N ARG A 729 20.14 -2.71 -6.66
CA ARG A 729 20.33 -3.73 -7.67
C ARG A 729 21.50 -4.67 -7.38
N LEU A 730 21.45 -5.84 -8.02
CA LEU A 730 22.45 -6.88 -7.98
C LEU A 730 23.10 -7.01 -9.35
N THR A 731 24.42 -7.27 -9.36
CA THR A 731 25.19 -7.47 -10.59
C THR A 731 26.13 -8.66 -10.49
N GLY A 732 26.53 -9.19 -11.64
CA GLY A 732 27.41 -10.36 -11.75
C GLY A 732 26.64 -11.63 -11.45
N LEU A 733 25.76 -12.03 -12.36
CA LEU A 733 25.03 -13.29 -12.27
C LEU A 733 26.00 -14.48 -12.26
N ASP A 734 25.71 -15.48 -11.44
CA ASP A 734 26.43 -16.75 -11.46
C ASP A 734 26.11 -17.54 -12.73
N GLU A 735 26.98 -17.38 -13.73
CA GLU A 735 26.90 -18.03 -15.04
C GLU A 735 27.75 -19.30 -15.11
N ARG A 736 28.05 -19.94 -13.98
CA ARG A 736 28.77 -21.22 -14.00
C ARG A 736 27.95 -22.29 -14.72
N GLY A 737 28.60 -22.96 -15.67
CA GLY A 737 28.01 -24.09 -16.38
C GLY A 737 27.88 -25.35 -15.51
N GLY A 738 26.97 -26.23 -15.93
CA GLY A 738 26.72 -27.52 -15.29
C GLY A 738 26.79 -28.67 -16.28
N LEU A 739 26.99 -29.87 -15.78
CA LEU A 739 27.00 -31.09 -16.58
C LEU A 739 26.16 -32.19 -15.93
N ALA A 740 25.46 -32.96 -16.77
CA ALA A 740 24.78 -34.17 -16.36
C ALA A 740 25.14 -35.31 -17.29
N ALA A 741 25.20 -36.52 -16.72
CA ALA A 741 25.42 -37.75 -17.44
C ALA A 741 24.48 -38.84 -16.91
N LEU A 742 23.89 -39.61 -17.82
CA LEU A 742 23.07 -40.77 -17.49
C LEU A 742 23.59 -41.95 -18.30
N GLY A 743 23.88 -43.05 -17.62
CA GLY A 743 24.18 -44.34 -18.24
C GLY A 743 23.14 -45.36 -17.81
N ARG A 744 22.62 -46.15 -18.75
CA ARG A 744 21.67 -47.23 -18.48
C ARG A 744 21.98 -48.45 -19.34
N VAL A 745 22.00 -49.62 -18.73
CA VAL A 745 22.20 -50.91 -19.38
C VAL A 745 21.04 -51.82 -19.01
N ASP A 746 20.27 -52.25 -20.01
CA ASP A 746 19.17 -53.19 -19.86
C ASP A 746 19.55 -54.53 -20.50
N MET A 747 19.60 -55.59 -19.71
CA MET A 747 19.92 -56.95 -20.14
C MET A 747 18.70 -57.86 -20.00
N GLN A 748 18.14 -58.33 -21.12
CA GLN A 748 17.07 -59.33 -21.15
C GLN A 748 17.66 -60.74 -21.22
N LEU A 749 17.40 -61.57 -20.21
CA LEU A 749 17.85 -62.96 -20.09
C LEU A 749 16.84 -63.96 -20.68
N ALA A 750 16.48 -63.77 -21.96
CA ALA A 750 15.46 -64.57 -22.66
C ALA A 750 14.14 -64.65 -21.83
N ASP A 751 13.69 -65.87 -21.52
CA ASP A 751 12.46 -66.16 -20.79
C ASP A 751 12.63 -66.10 -19.25
N LEU A 752 13.87 -65.91 -18.77
CA LEU A 752 14.20 -65.93 -17.34
C LEU A 752 13.90 -64.60 -16.65
N GLY A 753 14.10 -63.46 -17.32
CA GLY A 753 13.96 -62.15 -16.68
C GLY A 753 14.78 -61.03 -17.31
N SER A 754 14.92 -59.92 -16.59
CA SER A 754 15.71 -58.75 -16.98
C SER A 754 16.55 -58.22 -15.82
N VAL A 755 17.71 -57.65 -16.15
CA VAL A 755 18.58 -56.91 -15.23
C VAL A 755 18.81 -55.52 -15.82
N THR A 756 18.54 -54.50 -15.03
CA THR A 756 18.76 -53.09 -15.36
C THR A 756 19.81 -52.53 -14.42
N VAL A 757 20.82 -51.89 -14.98
CA VAL A 757 21.82 -51.11 -14.25
C VAL A 757 21.74 -49.68 -14.77
N SER A 758 21.55 -48.70 -13.90
CA SER A 758 21.68 -47.29 -14.25
C SER A 758 22.58 -46.55 -13.30
N GLY A 759 23.25 -45.52 -13.81
CA GLY A 759 24.03 -44.57 -13.05
C GLY A 759 23.78 -43.17 -13.58
N ASN A 760 23.63 -42.21 -12.69
CA ASN A 760 23.41 -40.82 -13.02
C ASN A 760 24.38 -39.93 -12.24
N TYR A 761 24.79 -38.85 -12.89
CA TYR A 761 25.61 -37.81 -12.30
C TYR A 761 25.06 -36.46 -12.76
N SER A 762 24.91 -35.52 -11.84
CA SER A 762 24.59 -34.12 -12.11
C SER A 762 25.50 -33.24 -11.27
N SER A 763 26.20 -32.30 -11.89
CA SER A 763 26.96 -31.30 -11.16
C SER A 763 26.07 -30.16 -10.66
N ILE A 764 26.62 -29.37 -9.74
CA ILE A 764 26.11 -28.04 -9.40
C ILE A 764 26.04 -27.19 -10.69
N GLY A 765 25.00 -26.36 -10.81
CA GLY A 765 24.73 -25.47 -11.94
C GLY A 765 23.95 -26.11 -13.09
N PHE A 766 23.70 -27.43 -13.09
CA PHE A 766 22.92 -28.08 -14.14
C PHE A 766 21.41 -27.83 -13.97
N GLY A 767 20.68 -27.74 -15.09
CA GLY A 767 19.25 -27.43 -15.10
C GLY A 767 18.64 -27.47 -16.49
N ALA A 768 17.34 -27.24 -16.58
CA ALA A 768 16.64 -27.07 -17.84
C ALA A 768 16.91 -25.67 -18.46
N LEU A 769 16.64 -25.50 -19.75
CA LEU A 769 16.94 -24.25 -20.47
C LEU A 769 16.05 -23.07 -20.06
N ASP A 770 14.85 -23.35 -19.55
CA ASP A 770 13.87 -22.39 -19.05
C ASP A 770 14.09 -22.01 -17.58
N GLN A 771 14.97 -22.73 -16.86
CA GLN A 771 15.27 -22.43 -15.46
C GLN A 771 16.11 -21.17 -15.30
N GLY A 772 15.64 -20.28 -14.42
CA GLY A 772 16.39 -19.10 -13.99
C GLY A 772 17.65 -19.46 -13.20
N VAL A 773 18.55 -18.48 -13.00
CA VAL A 773 19.82 -18.72 -12.29
C VAL A 773 19.60 -19.26 -10.87
N GLN A 774 18.56 -18.80 -10.17
CA GLN A 774 18.24 -19.26 -8.81
C GLN A 774 17.66 -20.68 -8.75
N GLU A 775 17.06 -21.17 -9.84
CA GLU A 775 16.34 -22.46 -9.90
C GLU A 775 17.22 -23.65 -10.31
N ARG A 776 18.47 -23.38 -10.73
CA ARG A 776 19.40 -24.43 -11.14
C ARG A 776 19.90 -25.24 -9.95
N ALA A 777 20.38 -26.46 -10.24
CA ALA A 777 20.85 -27.39 -9.21
C ALA A 777 21.97 -26.77 -8.37
N ARG A 778 21.79 -26.76 -7.05
CA ARG A 778 22.83 -26.37 -6.08
C ARG A 778 23.42 -27.55 -5.34
N GLU A 779 23.14 -28.74 -5.83
CA GLU A 779 23.59 -29.98 -5.25
C GLU A 779 24.20 -30.82 -6.36
N GLN A 780 25.32 -31.45 -6.05
CA GLN A 780 25.88 -32.50 -6.88
C GLN A 780 25.16 -33.80 -6.55
N VAL A 781 24.49 -34.39 -7.52
CA VAL A 781 23.77 -35.66 -7.36
C VAL A 781 24.53 -36.76 -8.06
N THR A 782 24.87 -37.81 -7.32
CA THR A 782 25.43 -39.05 -7.88
C THR A 782 24.56 -40.20 -7.43
N GLY A 783 24.11 -41.01 -8.38
CA GLY A 783 23.27 -42.15 -8.07
C GLY A 783 23.60 -43.35 -8.92
N TYR A 784 23.27 -44.51 -8.37
CA TYR A 784 23.25 -45.76 -9.11
C TYR A 784 22.07 -46.61 -8.66
N ASP A 785 21.54 -47.37 -9.61
CA ASP A 785 20.38 -48.22 -9.43
C ASP A 785 20.63 -49.57 -10.12
N LEU A 786 20.42 -50.64 -9.37
CA LEU A 786 20.47 -52.01 -9.85
C LEU A 786 19.11 -52.63 -9.60
N ALA A 787 18.36 -52.89 -10.67
CA ALA A 787 17.09 -53.58 -10.62
C ALA A 787 17.17 -54.93 -11.34
N THR A 788 16.62 -55.97 -10.74
CA THR A 788 16.53 -57.32 -11.33
C THR A 788 15.13 -57.86 -11.19
N SER A 789 14.60 -58.41 -12.28
CA SER A 789 13.29 -59.04 -12.33
C SER A 789 13.45 -60.44 -12.92
N LEU A 790 13.31 -61.46 -12.09
CA LEU A 790 13.54 -62.86 -12.44
C LEU A 790 12.26 -63.68 -12.28
N GLU A 791 11.94 -64.54 -13.24
CA GLU A 791 10.94 -65.59 -13.13
C GLU A 791 11.61 -66.87 -12.62
N LEU A 792 11.76 -66.99 -11.30
CA LEU A 792 12.46 -68.11 -10.67
C LEU A 792 11.72 -69.45 -10.88
N GLY A 793 10.44 -69.42 -11.26
CA GLY A 793 9.68 -70.60 -11.68
C GLY A 793 10.29 -71.33 -12.88
N LYS A 794 11.07 -70.65 -13.73
CA LYS A 794 11.79 -71.24 -14.87
C LYS A 794 12.92 -72.20 -14.47
N PHE A 795 13.37 -72.19 -13.21
CA PHE A 795 14.33 -73.16 -12.68
C PHE A 795 13.67 -74.47 -12.23
N LEU A 796 12.33 -74.52 -12.16
CA LEU A 796 11.56 -75.71 -11.80
C LEU A 796 11.06 -76.45 -13.06
N PRO A 797 10.78 -77.76 -12.98
CA PRO A 797 10.20 -78.49 -14.11
C PRO A 797 8.90 -77.86 -14.61
N ASN A 798 8.75 -77.70 -15.93
CA ASN A 798 7.56 -77.11 -16.57
C ASN A 798 6.25 -77.83 -16.17
N GLU A 799 6.33 -79.12 -15.84
CA GLU A 799 5.20 -79.94 -15.38
C GLU A 799 4.62 -79.47 -14.03
N TRP A 800 5.36 -78.69 -13.24
CA TRP A 800 4.91 -78.24 -11.92
C TRP A 800 4.07 -76.96 -11.97
N GLY A 801 4.14 -76.20 -13.07
CA GLY A 801 3.33 -75.01 -13.31
C GLY A 801 3.57 -73.85 -12.34
N VAL A 802 4.65 -73.85 -11.56
CA VAL A 802 4.90 -72.82 -10.55
C VAL A 802 5.38 -71.52 -11.19
N ARG A 803 4.68 -70.41 -10.93
CA ARG A 803 5.15 -69.04 -11.22
C ARG A 803 5.70 -68.42 -9.96
N LEU A 804 6.94 -67.95 -10.03
CA LEU A 804 7.64 -67.29 -8.94
C LEU A 804 8.36 -66.03 -9.45
N PRO A 805 7.60 -64.95 -9.75
CA PRO A 805 8.19 -63.67 -10.13
C PRO A 805 8.87 -63.03 -8.93
N PHE A 806 10.15 -62.71 -9.07
CA PHE A 806 11.00 -62.10 -8.07
C PHE A 806 11.56 -60.79 -8.62
N TYR A 807 11.31 -59.69 -7.92
CA TYR A 807 11.88 -58.39 -8.17
C TYR A 807 12.82 -58.03 -7.03
N ALA A 808 14.03 -57.56 -7.35
CA ALA A 808 14.91 -56.94 -6.39
C ALA A 808 15.49 -55.65 -6.94
N GLN A 809 15.61 -54.64 -6.09
CA GLN A 809 16.20 -53.36 -6.42
C GLN A 809 17.14 -52.93 -5.32
N TYR A 810 18.30 -52.41 -5.71
CA TYR A 810 19.22 -51.72 -4.83
C TYR A 810 19.59 -50.38 -5.47
N SER A 811 19.21 -49.29 -4.84
CA SER A 811 19.51 -47.93 -5.28
C SER A 811 20.22 -47.16 -4.18
N ASN A 812 21.24 -46.40 -4.55
CA ASN A 812 21.89 -45.42 -3.69
C ASN A 812 21.96 -44.10 -4.45
N THR A 813 21.45 -43.05 -3.83
CA THR A 813 21.56 -41.68 -4.33
C THR A 813 22.23 -40.83 -3.27
N THR A 814 23.33 -40.18 -3.63
CA THR A 814 24.06 -39.25 -2.77
C THR A 814 23.95 -37.85 -3.35
N ALA A 815 23.36 -36.93 -2.59
CA ALA A 815 23.30 -35.50 -2.91
C ALA A 815 24.26 -34.72 -2.00
N THR A 816 25.16 -33.96 -2.59
CA THR A 816 26.12 -33.11 -1.86
C THR A 816 25.82 -31.64 -2.17
N PRO A 817 25.41 -30.83 -1.19
CA PRO A 817 25.08 -29.43 -1.42
C PRO A 817 26.34 -28.60 -1.67
N GLU A 818 26.21 -27.54 -2.48
CA GLU A 818 27.27 -26.56 -2.71
C GLU A 818 27.62 -25.80 -1.43
N TYR A 819 26.59 -25.43 -0.68
CA TYR A 819 26.67 -24.65 0.55
C TYR A 819 26.41 -25.53 1.78
N ASP A 820 26.94 -25.12 2.92
CA ASP A 820 26.66 -25.78 4.19
C ASP A 820 25.15 -25.67 4.53
N PRO A 821 24.46 -26.75 4.94
CA PRO A 821 23.03 -26.71 5.25
C PRO A 821 22.65 -25.80 6.43
N TYR A 822 23.58 -25.53 7.34
CA TYR A 822 23.39 -24.66 8.49
C TYR A 822 23.90 -23.23 8.23
N ASP A 823 24.95 -23.10 7.40
CA ASP A 823 25.51 -21.83 6.93
C ASP A 823 25.33 -21.69 5.40
N LEU A 824 24.10 -21.43 4.94
CA LEU A 824 23.79 -21.43 3.50
C LEU A 824 24.64 -20.43 2.67
N ASP A 825 25.38 -19.51 3.26
CA ASP A 825 26.30 -18.59 2.57
C ASP A 825 27.74 -19.12 2.41
N ILE A 826 28.17 -20.08 3.24
CA ILE A 826 29.51 -20.68 3.20
C ILE A 826 29.49 -21.93 2.32
N ARG A 827 30.45 -22.05 1.41
CA ARG A 827 30.57 -23.26 0.58
C ARG A 827 31.04 -24.43 1.43
N LEU A 828 30.39 -25.58 1.28
CA LEU A 828 30.74 -26.81 2.00
C LEU A 828 32.20 -27.18 1.72
N LYS A 829 32.64 -27.02 0.47
CA LYS A 829 34.03 -27.31 0.08
C LYS A 829 35.03 -26.47 0.87
N ASP A 830 34.81 -25.17 0.97
CA ASP A 830 35.73 -24.26 1.66
C ASP A 830 35.81 -24.60 3.16
N LYS A 831 34.67 -24.97 3.77
CA LYS A 831 34.59 -25.43 5.16
C LYS A 831 35.33 -26.76 5.39
N LEU A 832 35.22 -27.71 4.46
CA LEU A 832 35.94 -28.99 4.52
C LEU A 832 37.45 -28.82 4.30
N ASP A 833 37.85 -27.89 3.43
CA ASP A 833 39.26 -27.61 3.13
C ASP A 833 39.96 -26.85 4.27
N ALA A 834 39.22 -26.05 5.05
CA ALA A 834 39.71 -25.34 6.23
C ALA A 834 39.90 -26.24 7.47
N GLU A 835 39.24 -27.40 7.53
CA GLU A 835 39.34 -28.32 8.67
C GLU A 835 40.58 -29.21 8.58
N GLU A 836 41.49 -29.06 9.56
CA GLU A 836 42.74 -29.82 9.63
C GLU A 836 42.52 -31.26 10.12
N ASP A 837 41.53 -31.50 10.99
CA ASP A 837 41.24 -32.83 11.53
C ASP A 837 40.41 -33.67 10.53
N ALA A 838 41.00 -34.77 10.07
CA ALA A 838 40.35 -35.69 9.13
C ALA A 838 39.05 -36.29 9.68
N ALA A 839 38.97 -36.58 10.98
CA ALA A 839 37.78 -37.17 11.58
C ALA A 839 36.63 -36.16 11.66
N VAL A 840 36.94 -34.91 12.00
CA VAL A 840 35.95 -33.81 12.02
C VAL A 840 35.49 -33.49 10.61
N ARG A 841 36.41 -33.43 9.64
CA ARG A 841 36.09 -33.20 8.24
C ARG A 841 35.17 -34.28 7.65
N ASP A 842 35.40 -35.55 7.96
CA ASP A 842 34.54 -36.64 7.50
C ASP A 842 33.15 -36.57 8.16
N SER A 843 33.08 -36.23 9.45
CA SER A 843 31.82 -35.98 10.14
C SER A 843 31.05 -34.78 9.55
N LEU A 844 31.74 -33.68 9.20
CA LEU A 844 31.12 -32.51 8.57
C LEU A 844 30.55 -32.85 7.20
N ARG A 845 31.25 -33.67 6.42
CA ARG A 845 30.78 -34.14 5.12
C ARG A 845 29.53 -35.02 5.25
N GLU A 846 29.56 -35.98 6.17
CA GLU A 846 28.44 -36.89 6.41
C GLU A 846 27.19 -36.14 6.92
N GLN A 847 27.38 -35.12 7.76
CA GLN A 847 26.27 -34.26 8.23
C GLN A 847 25.66 -33.39 7.12
N ALA A 848 26.42 -33.06 6.08
CA ALA A 848 25.96 -32.20 5.00
C ALA A 848 25.36 -32.97 3.81
N GLN A 849 25.76 -34.23 3.61
CA GLN A 849 25.29 -35.05 2.49
C GLN A 849 23.94 -35.72 2.80
N GLU A 850 23.06 -35.74 1.81
CA GLU A 850 21.87 -36.59 1.86
C GLU A 850 22.15 -37.90 1.12
N ILE A 851 22.07 -39.04 1.82
CA ILE A 851 22.31 -40.37 1.25
C ILE A 851 21.04 -41.20 1.40
N VAL A 852 20.38 -41.48 0.28
CA VAL A 852 19.17 -42.32 0.25
C VAL A 852 19.54 -43.69 -0.31
N ASN A 853 19.40 -44.73 0.53
CA ASN A 853 19.54 -46.12 0.14
C ASN A 853 18.18 -46.80 0.11
N ILE A 854 17.81 -47.38 -1.03
CA ILE A 854 16.56 -48.13 -1.18
C ILE A 854 16.90 -49.57 -1.54
N THR A 855 16.50 -50.49 -0.65
CA THR A 855 16.59 -51.93 -0.89
C THR A 855 15.18 -52.51 -0.96
N THR A 856 14.80 -53.08 -2.10
CA THR A 856 13.49 -53.69 -2.29
C THR A 856 13.62 -55.14 -2.73
N TYR A 857 12.82 -56.03 -2.13
CA TYR A 857 12.61 -57.41 -2.57
C TYR A 857 11.11 -57.69 -2.63
N ASN A 858 10.62 -58.19 -3.76
CA ASN A 858 9.20 -58.46 -3.93
C ASN A 858 8.98 -59.76 -4.71
N PHE A 859 8.17 -60.63 -4.12
CA PHE A 859 7.56 -61.78 -4.76
C PHE A 859 6.12 -61.43 -5.07
N THR A 860 5.80 -61.15 -6.33
CA THR A 860 4.44 -60.76 -6.72
C THR A 860 3.72 -61.94 -7.32
N ASN A 861 2.53 -62.25 -6.78
CA ASN A 861 1.60 -63.20 -7.39
C ASN A 861 2.22 -64.59 -7.63
N VAL A 862 2.92 -65.08 -6.60
CA VAL A 862 3.45 -66.44 -6.54
C VAL A 862 2.28 -67.40 -6.52
N ARG A 863 2.21 -68.30 -7.49
CA ARG A 863 1.08 -69.22 -7.67
C ARG A 863 1.49 -70.47 -8.43
N LYS A 864 0.65 -71.49 -8.32
CA LYS A 864 0.75 -72.71 -9.14
C LYS A 864 -0.29 -72.66 -10.26
N GLU A 865 0.12 -72.87 -11.49
CA GLU A 865 -0.74 -72.98 -12.66
C GLU A 865 -1.04 -74.46 -12.93
N ARG A 866 -2.25 -74.75 -13.42
CA ARG A 866 -2.67 -76.11 -13.73
C ARG A 866 -1.96 -76.61 -14.99
N THR A 867 -1.18 -77.68 -14.86
CA THR A 867 -0.42 -78.31 -15.95
C THR A 867 -0.98 -79.70 -16.26
N GLY A 868 -1.39 -79.92 -17.52
CA GLY A 868 -1.90 -81.21 -18.01
C GLY A 868 -3.36 -81.17 -18.49
N ALA A 869 -3.63 -81.84 -19.62
CA ALA A 869 -4.96 -81.92 -20.27
C ALA A 869 -5.86 -83.04 -19.70
N GLY A 870 -5.68 -83.42 -18.44
CA GLY A 870 -6.31 -84.62 -17.85
C GLY A 870 -7.15 -84.37 -16.59
N GLY A 871 -8.47 -84.23 -16.78
CA GLY A 871 -9.45 -85.07 -16.06
C GLY A 871 -10.10 -84.62 -14.74
N ASN A 872 -9.58 -83.67 -13.96
CA ASN A 872 -10.23 -83.29 -12.69
C ASN A 872 -10.97 -81.95 -12.77
N VAL A 873 -12.26 -81.95 -12.39
CA VAL A 873 -13.10 -80.76 -12.25
C VAL A 873 -12.44 -79.81 -11.24
N PRO A 874 -12.20 -78.53 -11.59
CA PRO A 874 -11.59 -77.57 -10.67
C PRO A 874 -12.49 -77.35 -9.44
N HIS A 875 -11.91 -77.50 -8.25
CA HIS A 875 -12.57 -77.21 -6.98
C HIS A 875 -12.07 -75.87 -6.43
N PRO A 876 -12.89 -75.13 -5.64
CA PRO A 876 -12.49 -73.84 -5.06
C PRO A 876 -11.21 -73.90 -4.21
N TRP A 877 -10.93 -75.04 -3.58
CA TRP A 877 -9.77 -75.26 -2.70
C TRP A 877 -8.53 -75.82 -3.40
N ASP A 878 -8.54 -75.92 -4.73
CA ASP A 878 -7.36 -76.31 -5.50
C ASP A 878 -6.22 -75.30 -5.26
N ILE A 879 -4.99 -75.80 -5.07
CA ILE A 879 -3.82 -74.96 -4.77
C ILE A 879 -3.54 -73.94 -5.89
N GLU A 880 -4.02 -74.24 -7.10
CA GLU A 880 -3.95 -73.37 -8.26
C GLU A 880 -4.81 -72.09 -8.16
N ASN A 881 -5.76 -72.04 -7.22
CA ASN A 881 -6.62 -70.87 -6.98
C ASN A 881 -6.06 -69.92 -5.91
N PHE A 882 -4.93 -70.24 -5.28
CA PHE A 882 -4.28 -69.40 -4.28
C PHE A 882 -3.08 -68.68 -4.89
N SER A 883 -2.98 -67.37 -4.64
CA SER A 883 -1.79 -66.58 -4.93
C SER A 883 -1.30 -65.91 -3.66
N VAL A 884 0.02 -65.81 -3.53
CA VAL A 884 0.69 -65.16 -2.42
C VAL A 884 1.61 -64.08 -2.97
N SER A 885 1.56 -62.90 -2.37
CA SER A 885 2.49 -61.81 -2.65
C SER A 885 3.20 -61.43 -1.37
N TYR A 886 4.50 -61.16 -1.44
CA TYR A 886 5.32 -60.70 -0.33
C TYR A 886 6.24 -59.60 -0.83
N GLY A 887 6.20 -58.43 -0.20
CA GLY A 887 7.06 -57.30 -0.53
C GLY A 887 7.77 -56.79 0.72
N TYR A 888 9.04 -56.45 0.57
CA TYR A 888 9.87 -55.79 1.56
C TYR A 888 10.58 -54.62 0.88
N THR A 889 10.46 -53.43 1.45
CA THR A 889 11.19 -52.24 1.02
C THR A 889 11.76 -51.59 2.27
N GLU A 890 13.07 -51.39 2.25
CA GLU A 890 13.84 -50.67 3.24
C GLU A 890 14.35 -49.38 2.61
N THR A 891 14.19 -48.28 3.32
CA THR A 891 14.66 -46.96 2.90
C THR A 891 15.44 -46.37 4.06
N ASP A 892 16.75 -46.30 3.90
CA ASP A 892 17.64 -45.59 4.81
C ASP A 892 17.91 -44.21 4.22
N ARG A 893 17.69 -43.17 5.01
CA ARG A 893 17.92 -41.77 4.64
C ARG A 893 18.72 -41.08 5.71
#